data_AF-K7FPQ7-F1
#
_entry.id   AF-K7FPQ7-F1
#
_cell.length_a   1.000
_cell.length_b   1.000
_cell.length_c   1.000
_cell.angle_alpha   90.00
_cell.angle_beta   90.00
_cell.angle_gamma   90.00
#
_symmetry.space_group_name_H-M   'P 1'
#
loop_
_entity.id
_entity.type
_entity.pdbx_description
1 polymer ?
#
loop_
_entity_poly.entity_id
_entity_poly.type
_entity_poly.pdbx_seq_one_letter_code
_entity_poly.pdbx_strand_id
1 'polypeptide(L)'
;MADSSSDSDNFLCGRVRRRGPLRVTHSRVRNHGAEEVTEKIHTLASTLQDTNRNLRHVDQMLGQYREYNNEQTEAIATLKETLEQSIGQLRSQRLSRNSGMRSASLSSLYTSDLDVEAATGSRHFQPTSPLRDYGNSQNTRRRRSRSANVRFVNGADELHSVHQSLRDLSSEQVRLGDDISRELSRRNRTDAETKKILADLSAKLTEPQRQETVSERVERRLQEIEQEMRTERQLVERRQDQLGHMSMQLQEALRKREAKADEMEELMKNKLLKSENEKNKLEQELERFRRKLDQSEGSREALLHQMEGLRSQLLRAEEDRMDLQNQVSQVALHRQNCYDEQEDDRRSRLVVERSEREKQVLEKQILELRAKLNHNVVMSEVEELKRCIEHKDKEKAQLAMHIEKLTSDLENREKQQERMLDQLKEIQSCYKACESERRQTELQTAELAQQLEESTKEADRCLAKFRQSETLRLETDKKKEELKVKAQESIRHWKLKYKKLERDMVKQNETINQLMENSNQILKEKDDLKGQLLSAIHQIENLQKELNNVLTKRAQQEEELRCKEVKLNETKSQQIVLEEEIREMQGTAQKLESELQKQILLQNQMKNEKERLEEELETANMINEKDQERFLEMQVDIKNLSAIRAELTNKIAEEEKAKKEILKNFSDLQKHQESKQEEMTTTSWQLKMERDVHKQELSDLRSELQNVKTKHERNVQELMKLFRQEKDEAENHIRRLKTELVEEKNLVKAQRRKVEKMKTDCDKLVEELTQSEEENTKLRRKYELVKQELEEKDKQINNGEDHLRRMEEARLQLRDQLHCIEMEQESILTMIGSEIDAACEILSRDSVEKFKAISLTPGLHNDPHRWLAETKTKLQWMCEEVKERENKERKLRRQLLQSREQLKHLTLSKECERQSLFEQIKKQEQVLEEVNREKRDLLERTFRREEEMEVLQERIMSLETSTRVALDHLESVPEKLSLLEDFKEFGESHHQREIIEERYTKYKEIVGSLQQQLEDSKHRIKNFKHL
;
A
#
# COMPACT_ATOMS: atom_id res chain seq x y z
N MET A 1 55.58 64.66 2.57
CA MET A 1 56.82 65.46 2.65
C MET A 1 57.82 64.66 3.47
N ALA A 2 59.11 64.72 3.15
CA ALA A 2 60.20 64.01 3.84
C ALA A 2 60.15 62.46 3.75
N ASP A 3 60.27 61.96 2.52
CA ASP A 3 61.39 61.15 1.98
C ASP A 3 61.96 59.93 2.77
N SER A 4 62.38 58.91 1.99
CA SER A 4 63.13 57.68 2.34
C SER A 4 62.33 56.53 3.01
N SER A 5 62.40 55.24 2.61
CA SER A 5 63.53 54.35 2.23
C SER A 5 64.35 53.88 3.47
N SER A 6 64.59 52.60 3.78
CA SER A 6 64.12 51.30 3.23
C SER A 6 64.38 50.17 4.27
N ASP A 7 63.58 49.10 4.28
CA ASP A 7 63.91 47.71 4.72
C ASP A 7 64.31 47.39 6.21
N SER A 8 64.49 46.09 6.55
CA SER A 8 64.10 45.48 7.87
C SER A 8 64.32 43.91 8.20
N ASP A 9 65.47 43.21 8.44
CA ASP A 9 65.70 41.69 8.46
C ASP A 9 66.02 41.00 9.82
N ASN A 10 66.06 39.66 9.85
CA ASN A 10 65.28 38.72 10.71
C ASN A 10 66.05 38.00 11.87
N PHE A 11 65.34 37.04 12.48
CA PHE A 11 65.59 35.96 13.48
C PHE A 11 67.00 35.29 13.65
N LEU A 12 67.33 34.42 14.65
CA LEU A 12 66.73 33.13 15.12
C LEU A 12 67.25 32.54 16.48
N CYS A 13 66.45 31.61 17.07
CA CYS A 13 66.81 30.43 17.92
C CYS A 13 67.41 30.58 19.36
N GLY A 14 67.27 29.63 20.32
CA GLY A 14 66.47 28.38 20.44
C GLY A 14 66.96 27.35 21.53
N ARG A 15 66.20 26.25 21.82
CA ARG A 15 66.49 25.00 22.65
C ARG A 15 66.18 25.00 24.20
N VAL A 16 65.92 23.90 24.97
CA VAL A 16 65.19 22.57 24.83
C VAL A 16 65.18 21.69 26.16
N ARG A 17 64.21 20.74 26.36
CA ARG A 17 64.22 19.38 27.10
C ARG A 17 63.50 19.05 28.50
N ARG A 18 62.45 18.18 28.46
CA ARG A 18 62.16 16.85 29.17
C ARG A 18 61.66 16.60 30.66
N ARG A 19 60.42 16.01 30.82
CA ARG A 19 60.05 14.58 31.26
C ARG A 19 59.43 14.16 32.67
N GLY A 20 58.08 14.05 32.80
CA GLY A 20 57.23 12.96 33.48
C GLY A 20 57.11 12.83 35.04
N PRO A 21 56.35 11.85 35.66
CA PRO A 21 55.19 10.98 35.21
C PRO A 21 54.12 10.44 36.29
N LEU A 22 53.09 9.64 35.87
CA LEU A 22 52.28 8.53 36.56
C LEU A 22 50.95 8.66 37.44
N ARG A 23 49.91 7.85 37.07
CA ARG A 23 48.89 7.01 37.86
C ARG A 23 47.75 7.61 38.77
N VAL A 24 46.59 6.96 39.12
CA VAL A 24 45.64 5.92 38.53
C VAL A 24 44.35 5.67 39.43
N THR A 25 43.27 4.99 38.93
CA THR A 25 42.05 4.38 39.62
C THR A 25 40.94 5.28 40.25
N HIS A 26 39.65 4.89 40.50
CA HIS A 26 38.60 4.06 39.80
C HIS A 26 37.24 4.00 40.58
N SER A 27 36.17 3.42 39.95
CA SER A 27 34.89 2.87 40.55
C SER A 27 33.61 3.78 40.61
N ARG A 28 32.32 3.35 40.48
CA ARG A 28 31.58 2.25 39.76
C ARG A 28 30.03 2.39 40.00
N VAL A 29 29.18 1.59 39.30
CA VAL A 29 27.71 1.28 39.56
C VAL A 29 26.67 2.29 38.99
N ARG A 30 25.53 1.94 38.34
CA ARG A 30 24.98 0.72 37.68
C ARG A 30 23.62 1.05 36.97
N ASN A 31 23.26 0.35 35.88
CA ASN A 31 22.05 0.51 35.01
C ASN A 31 22.10 1.81 34.14
N HIS A 32 21.53 1.90 32.93
CA HIS A 32 20.48 1.11 32.25
C HIS A 32 20.89 0.66 30.83
N GLY A 33 20.42 -0.52 30.38
CA GLY A 33 20.83 -1.12 29.09
C GLY A 33 19.87 -0.95 27.90
N ALA A 34 18.73 -0.28 28.08
CA ALA A 34 17.76 -0.03 27.01
C ALA A 34 17.98 1.35 26.37
N GLU A 35 18.23 2.37 27.20
CA GLU A 35 18.43 3.75 26.79
C GLU A 35 19.62 3.89 25.84
N GLU A 36 20.73 3.19 26.12
CA GLU A 36 21.94 3.18 25.28
C GLU A 36 21.67 2.71 23.83
N VAL A 37 20.64 1.89 23.58
CA VAL A 37 20.23 1.47 22.24
C VAL A 37 19.38 2.55 21.57
N THR A 38 18.44 3.16 22.30
CA THR A 38 17.65 4.29 21.78
C THR A 38 18.50 5.55 21.56
N GLU A 39 19.56 5.76 22.34
CA GLU A 39 20.57 6.80 22.14
C GLU A 39 21.44 6.52 20.94
N LYS A 40 21.88 5.27 20.71
CA LYS A 40 22.57 4.88 19.46
C LYS A 40 21.67 5.05 18.24
N ILE A 41 20.37 4.78 18.34
CA ILE A 41 19.40 5.03 17.28
C ILE A 41 19.16 6.55 17.09
N HIS A 42 19.09 7.35 18.15
CA HIS A 42 18.92 8.80 18.04
C HIS A 42 20.18 9.54 17.60
N THR A 43 21.37 9.07 17.96
CA THR A 43 22.65 9.60 17.43
C THR A 43 22.89 9.15 16.00
N LEU A 44 22.46 7.94 15.60
CA LEU A 44 22.38 7.58 14.18
C LEU A 44 21.35 8.45 13.44
N ALA A 45 20.17 8.69 14.00
CA ALA A 45 19.17 9.55 13.38
C ALA A 45 19.62 11.02 13.30
N SER A 46 20.32 11.54 14.31
CA SER A 46 20.86 12.90 14.30
C SER A 46 22.05 13.01 13.35
N THR A 47 23.00 12.07 13.36
CA THR A 47 24.11 12.08 12.39
C THR A 47 23.63 11.82 10.96
N LEU A 48 22.56 11.06 10.74
CA LEU A 48 21.89 10.97 9.44
C LEU A 48 21.15 12.26 9.06
N GLN A 49 20.56 12.98 10.03
CA GLN A 49 19.92 14.27 9.79
C GLN A 49 20.94 15.40 9.57
N ASP A 50 22.08 15.36 10.25
CA ASP A 50 23.19 16.31 10.13
C ASP A 50 24.04 16.03 8.90
N THR A 51 24.21 14.75 8.50
CA THR A 51 24.72 14.46 7.15
C THR A 51 23.70 14.85 6.08
N ASN A 52 22.38 14.78 6.32
CA ASN A 52 21.38 15.35 5.39
C ASN A 52 21.47 16.89 5.33
N ARG A 53 21.69 17.59 6.46
CA ARG A 53 21.95 19.04 6.51
C ARG A 53 23.25 19.39 5.79
N ASN A 54 24.33 18.65 6.03
CA ASN A 54 25.63 18.84 5.39
C ASN A 54 25.56 18.51 3.89
N LEU A 55 24.79 17.50 3.47
CA LEU A 55 24.55 17.21 2.06
C LEU A 55 23.72 18.32 1.40
N ARG A 56 22.71 18.89 2.08
CA ARG A 56 21.97 20.07 1.58
C ARG A 56 22.83 21.34 1.53
N HIS A 57 23.70 21.55 2.52
CA HIS A 57 24.65 22.65 2.52
C HIS A 57 25.72 22.46 1.44
N VAL A 58 26.20 21.23 1.21
CA VAL A 58 27.05 20.88 0.07
C VAL A 58 26.29 21.04 -1.25
N ASP A 59 25.01 20.72 -1.35
CA ASP A 59 24.21 20.98 -2.56
C ASP A 59 23.96 22.47 -2.79
N GLN A 60 23.84 23.28 -1.73
CA GLN A 60 23.81 24.74 -1.77
C GLN A 60 25.16 25.34 -2.16
N MET A 61 26.28 24.85 -1.61
CA MET A 61 27.63 25.24 -1.99
C MET A 61 27.95 24.79 -3.42
N LEU A 62 27.51 23.61 -3.84
CA LEU A 62 27.55 23.17 -5.24
C LEU A 62 26.54 23.93 -6.10
N GLY A 63 25.50 24.53 -5.50
CA GLY A 63 24.60 25.52 -6.11
C GLY A 63 25.38 26.79 -6.40
N GLN A 64 25.99 27.40 -5.39
CA GLN A 64 26.87 28.56 -5.50
C GLN A 64 28.09 28.32 -6.40
N TYR A 65 28.67 27.11 -6.42
CA TYR A 65 29.71 26.74 -7.38
C TYR A 65 29.15 26.45 -8.78
N ARG A 66 27.87 26.10 -8.94
CA ARG A 66 27.21 26.04 -10.25
C ARG A 66 26.84 27.45 -10.73
N GLU A 67 26.41 28.34 -9.84
CA GLU A 67 26.14 29.76 -10.09
C GLU A 67 27.43 30.50 -10.42
N TYR A 68 28.47 30.43 -9.60
CA TYR A 68 29.79 31.00 -9.87
C TYR A 68 30.46 30.38 -11.11
N ASN A 69 30.20 29.11 -11.44
CA ASN A 69 30.64 28.53 -12.72
C ASN A 69 29.78 28.99 -13.89
N ASN A 70 28.48 29.24 -13.70
CA ASN A 70 27.63 29.87 -14.71
C ASN A 70 28.09 31.32 -14.95
N GLU A 71 28.25 32.13 -13.90
CA GLU A 71 28.87 33.46 -13.91
C GLU A 71 30.27 33.43 -14.53
N GLN A 72 31.11 32.43 -14.24
CA GLN A 72 32.40 32.27 -14.93
C GLN A 72 32.21 31.87 -16.40
N THR A 73 31.22 31.05 -16.76
CA THR A 73 30.93 30.77 -18.18
C THR A 73 30.30 31.95 -18.91
N GLU A 74 29.65 32.87 -18.20
CA GLU A 74 29.06 34.12 -18.71
C GLU A 74 30.11 35.23 -18.77
N ALA A 75 31.04 35.30 -17.82
CA ALA A 75 32.27 36.07 -17.89
C ALA A 75 33.18 35.54 -19.01
N ILE A 76 33.25 34.21 -19.22
CA ILE A 76 33.96 33.61 -20.37
C ILE A 76 33.16 33.77 -21.67
N ALA A 77 31.83 33.86 -21.63
CA ALA A 77 31.02 34.14 -22.81
C ALA A 77 31.14 35.61 -23.23
N THR A 78 31.10 36.55 -22.28
CA THR A 78 31.33 37.98 -22.53
C THR A 78 32.81 38.29 -22.79
N LEU A 79 33.77 37.56 -22.21
CA LEU A 79 35.19 37.61 -22.63
C LEU A 79 35.39 37.01 -24.02
N LYS A 80 34.59 36.03 -24.43
CA LYS A 80 34.59 35.51 -25.82
C LYS A 80 33.86 36.43 -26.77
N GLU A 81 32.78 37.06 -26.36
CA GLU A 81 32.04 38.01 -27.17
C GLU A 81 32.89 39.27 -27.34
N THR A 82 33.51 39.79 -26.29
CA THR A 82 34.51 40.87 -26.40
C THR A 82 35.77 40.41 -27.14
N LEU A 83 36.16 39.12 -27.10
CA LEU A 83 37.19 38.59 -28.02
C LEU A 83 36.70 38.42 -29.45
N GLU A 84 35.42 38.18 -29.73
CA GLU A 84 34.86 38.06 -31.09
C GLU A 84 34.49 39.42 -31.67
N GLN A 85 34.17 40.40 -30.83
CA GLN A 85 34.11 41.82 -31.12
C GLN A 85 35.53 42.39 -31.30
N SER A 86 36.52 41.98 -30.50
CA SER A 86 37.93 42.39 -30.66
C SER A 86 38.59 41.69 -31.86
N ILE A 87 38.31 40.41 -32.11
CA ILE A 87 38.66 39.72 -33.36
C ILE A 87 37.84 40.30 -34.52
N GLY A 88 36.63 40.80 -34.28
CA GLY A 88 35.81 41.56 -35.22
C GLY A 88 36.42 42.92 -35.59
N GLN A 89 36.95 43.64 -34.59
CA GLN A 89 37.70 44.89 -34.72
C GLN A 89 39.09 44.66 -35.35
N LEU A 90 39.76 43.55 -35.03
CA LEU A 90 41.01 43.13 -35.67
C LEU A 90 40.76 42.60 -37.08
N ARG A 91 39.59 42.02 -37.37
CA ARG A 91 39.16 41.64 -38.72
C ARG A 91 38.76 42.87 -39.53
N SER A 92 38.06 43.85 -38.94
CA SER A 92 37.75 45.11 -39.63
C SER A 92 39.00 45.98 -39.80
N GLN A 93 39.94 46.01 -38.85
CA GLN A 93 41.29 46.58 -39.02
C GLN A 93 42.10 45.83 -40.09
N ARG A 94 42.01 44.50 -40.19
CA ARG A 94 42.70 43.72 -41.24
C ARG A 94 42.04 43.89 -42.61
N LEU A 95 40.71 44.02 -42.67
CA LEU A 95 39.99 44.36 -43.89
C LEU A 95 40.30 45.80 -44.34
N SER A 96 40.43 46.73 -43.40
CA SER A 96 40.92 48.10 -43.60
C SER A 96 42.39 48.13 -44.07
N ARG A 97 43.28 47.31 -43.48
CA ARG A 97 44.69 47.19 -43.90
C ARG A 97 44.89 46.47 -45.24
N ASN A 98 43.93 45.68 -45.72
CA ASN A 98 44.11 44.81 -46.88
C ASN A 98 43.61 45.39 -48.22
N SER A 99 43.40 46.71 -48.31
CA SER A 99 43.23 47.44 -49.58
C SER A 99 44.50 48.22 -49.96
N GLY A 100 45.63 47.52 -50.09
CA GLY A 100 46.93 48.10 -50.47
C GLY A 100 47.90 47.05 -51.04
N MET A 101 48.58 47.39 -52.14
CA MET A 101 49.54 46.53 -52.86
C MET A 101 50.85 46.34 -52.06
N ARG A 102 51.30 45.10 -51.83
CA ARG A 102 52.21 44.27 -52.67
C ARG A 102 53.67 44.78 -52.80
N SER A 103 54.57 43.95 -52.27
CA SER A 103 55.93 43.62 -52.78
C SER A 103 57.17 44.41 -52.32
N ALA A 104 58.23 43.61 -52.08
CA ALA A 104 59.67 43.91 -52.19
C ALA A 104 60.40 44.73 -51.08
N SER A 105 61.03 43.97 -50.16
CA SER A 105 62.49 43.97 -49.95
C SER A 105 63.23 45.12 -49.23
N LEU A 106 63.82 44.74 -48.07
CA LEU A 106 65.10 45.19 -47.45
C LEU A 106 65.15 46.45 -46.55
N SER A 107 66.05 46.32 -45.55
CA SER A 107 66.79 47.35 -44.79
C SER A 107 66.10 48.26 -43.75
N SER A 108 66.40 47.94 -42.48
CA SER A 108 66.99 48.82 -41.43
C SER A 108 66.27 50.08 -40.88
N LEU A 109 66.26 50.13 -39.53
CA LEU A 109 66.38 51.31 -38.64
C LEU A 109 65.21 52.31 -38.44
N TYR A 110 64.59 52.17 -37.25
CA TYR A 110 64.34 53.22 -36.22
C TYR A 110 63.26 54.34 -36.39
N THR A 111 62.94 54.91 -35.21
CA THR A 111 62.24 56.19 -34.90
C THR A 111 60.73 56.36 -35.17
N SER A 112 59.98 56.41 -34.06
CA SER A 112 59.06 57.51 -33.65
C SER A 112 57.72 57.77 -34.38
N ASP A 113 56.64 57.31 -33.73
CA ASP A 113 55.48 58.07 -33.21
C ASP A 113 54.89 59.33 -33.91
N LEU A 114 53.54 59.32 -33.91
CA LEU A 114 52.54 60.40 -34.05
C LEU A 114 52.14 60.95 -35.45
N ASP A 115 50.88 60.60 -35.79
CA ASP A 115 49.76 61.51 -36.09
C ASP A 115 49.34 61.96 -37.52
N VAL A 116 48.02 61.73 -37.73
CA VAL A 116 46.99 62.63 -38.32
C VAL A 116 46.84 62.78 -39.84
N GLU A 117 45.64 62.34 -40.30
CA GLU A 117 44.83 62.84 -41.46
C GLU A 117 45.38 62.72 -42.91
N ALA A 118 44.56 62.61 -43.97
CA ALA A 118 43.11 62.41 -44.09
C ALA A 118 42.71 61.74 -45.44
N ALA A 119 41.41 61.45 -45.58
CA ALA A 119 40.63 60.92 -46.71
C ALA A 119 41.11 61.26 -48.16
N THR A 120 40.82 60.43 -49.19
CA THR A 120 39.47 60.34 -49.81
C THR A 120 39.37 59.26 -50.92
N GLY A 121 38.13 58.88 -51.31
CA GLY A 121 37.80 58.32 -52.64
C GLY A 121 38.07 56.81 -52.87
N SER A 122 37.20 55.86 -52.51
CA SER A 122 35.82 55.59 -52.98
C SER A 122 35.68 55.00 -54.41
N ARG A 123 35.39 53.68 -54.48
CA ARG A 123 34.33 53.01 -55.30
C ARG A 123 34.28 51.51 -54.96
N HIS A 124 33.17 51.00 -54.40
CA HIS A 124 32.13 50.19 -55.07
C HIS A 124 32.63 48.80 -55.55
N PHE A 125 31.99 47.64 -55.28
CA PHE A 125 30.54 47.37 -55.09
C PHE A 125 30.19 46.35 -53.97
N GLN A 126 28.87 46.18 -53.76
CA GLN A 126 28.11 45.23 -52.92
C GLN A 126 28.12 43.77 -53.51
N PRO A 127 27.44 42.70 -52.97
CA PRO A 127 26.27 42.73 -52.05
C PRO A 127 26.04 41.56 -51.03
N THR A 128 24.84 41.56 -50.45
CA THR A 128 24.07 40.46 -49.80
C THR A 128 24.54 39.83 -48.49
N SER A 129 24.01 40.40 -47.40
CA SER A 129 23.40 39.73 -46.22
C SER A 129 22.27 38.73 -46.62
N PRO A 130 21.69 37.86 -45.76
CA PRO A 130 21.36 38.02 -44.32
C PRO A 130 21.69 36.75 -43.46
N LEU A 131 21.20 36.48 -42.23
CA LEU A 131 20.16 37.12 -41.39
C LEU A 131 20.49 37.19 -39.88
N ARG A 132 20.08 36.19 -39.08
CA ARG A 132 20.08 36.20 -37.60
C ARG A 132 20.01 34.76 -37.05
N ASP A 133 20.50 34.60 -35.83
CA ASP A 133 19.69 34.01 -34.74
C ASP A 133 19.88 34.84 -33.46
N TYR A 134 18.79 35.14 -32.77
CA TYR A 134 18.78 35.24 -31.31
C TYR A 134 18.28 33.86 -30.85
N GLY A 135 18.87 33.17 -29.89
CA GLY A 135 19.63 33.74 -28.78
C GLY A 135 18.78 33.68 -27.51
N ASN A 136 18.43 32.46 -27.09
CA ASN A 136 18.30 32.00 -25.70
C ASN A 136 17.79 30.54 -25.70
N SER A 137 18.33 29.63 -24.88
CA SER A 137 19.57 29.69 -24.10
C SER A 137 20.05 28.27 -23.75
N GLN A 138 21.24 28.19 -23.16
CA GLN A 138 21.70 27.25 -22.13
C GLN A 138 20.87 25.96 -21.84
N ASN A 139 21.46 24.76 -21.62
CA ASN A 139 22.88 24.52 -21.41
C ASN A 139 23.40 23.08 -21.70
N THR A 140 24.51 23.07 -22.43
CA THR A 140 25.74 22.28 -22.20
C THR A 140 25.72 20.77 -21.86
N ARG A 141 26.29 20.03 -22.82
CA ARG A 141 27.57 19.27 -22.70
C ARG A 141 27.75 18.29 -21.52
N ARG A 142 27.79 16.99 -21.85
CA ARG A 142 28.98 16.07 -21.81
C ARG A 142 28.46 14.61 -21.82
N ARG A 143 28.89 13.70 -22.68
CA ARG A 143 30.28 13.35 -23.09
C ARG A 143 30.31 12.52 -24.39
N ARG A 144 31.49 12.53 -25.05
CA ARG A 144 32.10 11.54 -25.97
C ARG A 144 31.23 10.64 -26.90
N SER A 145 31.57 10.74 -28.18
CA SER A 145 31.52 9.75 -29.26
C SER A 145 31.90 8.30 -28.83
N ARG A 146 31.47 7.22 -29.53
CA ARG A 146 30.46 7.07 -30.61
C ARG A 146 30.08 5.57 -30.75
N SER A 147 28.82 5.23 -30.51
CA SER A 147 28.07 4.13 -31.16
C SER A 147 26.58 4.40 -30.92
N ALA A 148 25.69 4.49 -31.91
CA ALA A 148 25.54 3.71 -33.14
C ALA A 148 25.24 2.23 -32.87
N ASN A 149 24.10 1.97 -32.23
CA ASN A 149 22.94 1.44 -32.97
C ASN A 149 21.71 1.25 -32.06
N VAL A 150 20.71 2.09 -32.27
CA VAL A 150 19.34 1.61 -32.48
C VAL A 150 19.06 1.84 -33.95
N ARG A 151 18.73 0.80 -34.71
CA ARG A 151 18.17 0.95 -36.05
C ARG A 151 16.68 1.22 -35.89
N PHE A 152 16.23 2.42 -36.23
CA PHE A 152 14.98 2.63 -36.98
C PHE A 152 15.35 3.71 -38.03
N VAL A 153 15.09 3.58 -39.33
CA VAL A 153 13.89 3.14 -40.06
C VAL A 153 12.80 4.22 -40.04
N ASN A 154 13.00 5.17 -40.97
CA ASN A 154 11.99 5.86 -41.76
C ASN A 154 11.05 6.87 -41.07
N GLY A 155 11.54 8.09 -40.85
CA GLY A 155 10.75 9.30 -41.12
C GLY A 155 11.04 9.86 -42.52
N ALA A 156 10.03 10.25 -43.30
CA ALA A 156 10.26 10.92 -44.60
C ALA A 156 10.86 12.33 -44.41
N ASP A 157 10.56 13.00 -43.30
CA ASP A 157 11.16 14.28 -42.92
C ASP A 157 12.63 14.11 -42.49
N GLU A 158 13.01 12.93 -41.95
CA GLU A 158 14.42 12.58 -41.80
C GLU A 158 15.10 12.53 -43.17
N LEU A 159 14.43 12.09 -44.25
CA LEU A 159 15.04 12.06 -45.59
C LEU A 159 15.37 13.47 -46.09
N HIS A 160 14.53 14.48 -45.83
CA HIS A 160 14.87 15.87 -46.15
C HIS A 160 15.96 16.43 -45.22
N SER A 161 15.92 16.14 -43.92
CA SER A 161 17.02 16.48 -43.00
C SER A 161 18.35 15.78 -43.36
N VAL A 162 18.29 14.57 -43.91
CA VAL A 162 19.43 13.77 -44.38
C VAL A 162 19.92 14.30 -45.72
N HIS A 163 19.05 14.65 -46.66
CA HIS A 163 19.46 15.27 -47.93
C HIS A 163 20.05 16.67 -47.72
N GLN A 164 19.55 17.41 -46.74
CA GLN A 164 20.11 18.70 -46.34
C GLN A 164 21.44 18.51 -45.62
N SER A 165 21.52 17.68 -44.58
CA SER A 165 22.80 17.37 -43.92
C SER A 165 23.82 16.65 -44.82
N LEU A 166 23.41 15.96 -45.89
CA LEU A 166 24.31 15.43 -46.93
C LEU A 166 24.81 16.51 -47.89
N ARG A 167 24.00 17.53 -48.20
CA ARG A 167 24.48 18.74 -48.90
C ARG A 167 25.42 19.55 -48.02
N ASP A 168 25.07 19.72 -46.75
CA ASP A 168 25.88 20.44 -45.78
C ASP A 168 27.18 19.69 -45.52
N LEU A 169 27.16 18.38 -45.28
CA LEU A 169 28.35 17.52 -45.21
C LEU A 169 29.17 17.54 -46.50
N SER A 170 28.54 17.55 -47.68
CA SER A 170 29.26 17.68 -48.95
C SER A 170 29.94 19.05 -49.05
N SER A 171 29.27 20.13 -48.63
CA SER A 171 29.84 21.47 -48.58
C SER A 171 30.93 21.62 -47.52
N GLU A 172 30.81 20.95 -46.37
CA GLU A 172 31.82 20.90 -45.32
C GLU A 172 33.00 20.01 -45.75
N GLN A 173 32.77 18.96 -46.53
CA GLN A 173 33.80 18.09 -47.09
C GLN A 173 34.56 18.79 -48.23
N VAL A 174 33.88 19.64 -49.02
CA VAL A 174 34.54 20.59 -49.94
C VAL A 174 35.29 21.66 -49.17
N ARG A 175 34.70 22.28 -48.14
CA ARG A 175 35.37 23.29 -47.29
C ARG A 175 36.58 22.71 -46.55
N LEU A 176 36.49 21.46 -46.07
CA LEU A 176 37.60 20.71 -45.49
C LEU A 176 38.62 20.30 -46.53
N GLY A 177 38.21 19.95 -47.76
CA GLY A 177 39.12 19.75 -48.89
C GLY A 177 39.91 21.02 -49.20
N ASP A 178 39.25 22.17 -49.19
CA ASP A 178 39.84 23.49 -49.34
C ASP A 178 40.71 23.90 -48.14
N ASP A 179 40.30 23.60 -46.89
CA ASP A 179 41.08 23.90 -45.68
C ASP A 179 42.31 23.01 -45.56
N ILE A 180 42.20 21.73 -45.94
CA ILE A 180 43.33 20.81 -46.07
C ILE A 180 44.22 21.26 -47.24
N SER A 181 43.66 21.74 -48.35
CA SER A 181 44.47 22.29 -49.47
C SER A 181 45.16 23.60 -49.09
N ARG A 182 44.51 24.47 -48.31
CA ARG A 182 45.08 25.67 -47.71
C ARG A 182 46.20 25.32 -46.73
N GLU A 183 45.98 24.35 -45.84
CA GLU A 183 46.94 23.92 -44.82
C GLU A 183 48.10 23.11 -45.42
N LEU A 184 47.88 22.28 -46.43
CA LEU A 184 48.95 21.69 -47.25
C LEU A 184 49.72 22.78 -48.00
N SER A 185 49.04 23.79 -48.55
CA SER A 185 49.71 24.96 -49.14
C SER A 185 50.42 25.84 -48.10
N ARG A 186 50.07 25.74 -46.81
CA ARG A 186 50.72 26.44 -45.71
C ARG A 186 51.96 25.67 -45.26
N ARG A 187 51.82 24.36 -45.06
CA ARG A 187 52.92 23.42 -44.80
C ARG A 187 53.93 23.40 -45.92
N ASN A 188 53.50 23.35 -47.18
CA ASN A 188 54.42 23.45 -48.33
C ASN A 188 55.15 24.80 -48.40
N ARG A 189 54.57 25.90 -47.87
CA ARG A 189 55.30 27.16 -47.69
C ARG A 189 56.28 27.08 -46.53
N THR A 190 55.88 26.60 -45.34
CA THR A 190 56.81 26.47 -44.21
C THR A 190 57.91 25.43 -44.47
N ASP A 191 57.65 24.38 -45.23
CA ASP A 191 58.62 23.39 -45.71
C ASP A 191 59.55 24.01 -46.76
N ALA A 192 59.04 24.84 -47.67
CA ALA A 192 59.87 25.57 -48.63
C ALA A 192 60.71 26.66 -47.92
N GLU A 193 60.16 27.33 -46.91
CA GLU A 193 60.83 28.34 -46.09
C GLU A 193 61.90 27.69 -45.19
N THR A 194 61.61 26.56 -44.54
CA THR A 194 62.63 25.81 -43.76
C THR A 194 63.67 25.16 -44.66
N LYS A 195 63.31 24.58 -45.82
CA LYS A 195 64.30 24.13 -46.82
C LYS A 195 65.11 25.28 -47.38
N LYS A 196 64.51 26.47 -47.55
CA LYS A 196 65.25 27.67 -47.94
C LYS A 196 66.17 28.15 -46.82
N ILE A 197 65.73 28.18 -45.57
CA ILE A 197 66.59 28.53 -44.42
C ILE A 197 67.75 27.54 -44.29
N LEU A 198 67.51 26.24 -44.49
CA LEU A 198 68.57 25.22 -44.53
C LEU A 198 69.49 25.38 -45.74
N ALA A 199 68.97 25.80 -46.90
CA ALA A 199 69.78 26.11 -48.08
C ALA A 199 70.57 27.42 -47.92
N ASP A 200 70.02 28.45 -47.28
CA ASP A 200 70.66 29.72 -46.95
C ASP A 200 71.74 29.52 -45.86
N LEU A 201 71.52 28.60 -44.91
CA LEU A 201 72.52 28.15 -43.93
C LEU A 201 73.61 27.31 -44.58
N SER A 202 73.26 26.41 -45.51
CA SER A 202 74.21 25.64 -46.32
C SER A 202 75.07 26.53 -47.22
N ALA A 203 74.46 27.55 -47.86
CA ALA A 203 75.15 28.58 -48.62
C ALA A 203 76.12 29.36 -47.72
N LYS A 204 75.68 29.81 -46.54
CA LYS A 204 76.57 30.45 -45.52
C LYS A 204 77.67 29.54 -44.97
N LEU A 205 77.58 28.22 -45.18
CA LEU A 205 78.63 27.26 -44.85
C LEU A 205 79.59 26.95 -46.02
N THR A 206 79.17 27.25 -47.27
CA THR A 206 79.92 26.97 -48.50
C THR A 206 80.43 28.24 -49.20
N GLU A 207 79.98 29.42 -48.80
CA GLU A 207 80.49 30.72 -49.24
C GLU A 207 81.88 30.97 -48.62
N PRO A 208 82.97 31.02 -49.42
CA PRO A 208 84.32 31.12 -48.89
C PRO A 208 84.55 32.53 -48.34
N GLN A 209 84.58 32.62 -47.01
CA GLN A 209 84.62 33.84 -46.21
C GLN A 209 85.71 34.82 -46.69
N ARG A 210 85.33 35.83 -47.49
CA ARG A 210 86.19 37.00 -47.74
C ARG A 210 86.52 37.66 -46.40
N GLN A 211 87.79 37.94 -46.23
CA GLN A 211 88.42 37.82 -44.92
C GLN A 211 88.38 39.14 -44.13
N GLU A 212 87.19 39.55 -43.67
CA GLU A 212 87.05 40.54 -42.59
C GLU A 212 87.99 40.17 -41.42
N THR A 213 88.50 41.16 -40.68
CA THR A 213 89.29 40.87 -39.47
C THR A 213 88.36 40.40 -38.35
N VAL A 214 88.88 39.51 -37.49
CA VAL A 214 88.16 39.11 -36.27
C VAL A 214 87.96 40.34 -35.36
N SER A 215 88.89 41.30 -35.40
CA SER A 215 88.82 42.59 -34.70
C SER A 215 87.60 43.41 -35.11
N GLU A 216 87.42 43.73 -36.40
CA GLU A 216 86.27 44.53 -36.88
C GLU A 216 84.92 43.84 -36.61
N ARG A 217 84.89 42.50 -36.57
CA ARG A 217 83.69 41.73 -36.23
C ARG A 217 83.41 41.74 -34.73
N VAL A 218 84.44 41.61 -33.88
CA VAL A 218 84.30 41.72 -32.42
C VAL A 218 83.95 43.14 -32.01
N GLU A 219 84.52 44.16 -32.65
CA GLU A 219 84.23 45.57 -32.38
C GLU A 219 82.80 45.93 -32.78
N ARG A 220 82.36 45.57 -34.00
CA ARG A 220 80.94 45.67 -34.37
C ARG A 220 80.06 44.87 -33.42
N ARG A 221 80.43 43.65 -33.04
CA ARG A 221 79.59 42.85 -32.14
C ARG A 221 79.54 43.41 -30.72
N LEU A 222 80.59 44.07 -30.24
CA LEU A 222 80.58 44.81 -28.98
C LEU A 222 79.71 46.07 -29.07
N GLN A 223 79.79 46.83 -30.16
CA GLN A 223 78.91 47.98 -30.40
C GLN A 223 77.44 47.55 -30.56
N GLU A 224 77.17 46.44 -31.25
CA GLU A 224 75.86 45.79 -31.33
C GLU A 224 75.39 45.35 -29.94
N ILE A 225 76.20 44.66 -29.13
CA ILE A 225 75.84 44.25 -27.76
C ILE A 225 75.60 45.46 -26.85
N GLU A 226 76.34 46.56 -27.04
CA GLU A 226 76.12 47.80 -26.28
C GLU A 226 74.84 48.54 -26.73
N GLN A 227 74.44 48.41 -28.00
CA GLN A 227 73.15 48.91 -28.51
C GLN A 227 71.99 47.97 -28.14
N GLU A 228 72.19 46.66 -28.15
CA GLU A 228 71.26 45.64 -27.63
C GLU A 228 71.01 45.90 -26.13
N MET A 229 72.05 46.04 -25.30
CA MET A 229 71.87 46.39 -23.88
C MET A 229 71.17 47.73 -23.67
N ARG A 230 71.43 48.75 -24.50
CA ARG A 230 70.71 50.04 -24.41
C ARG A 230 69.24 49.91 -24.80
N THR A 231 68.92 49.15 -25.84
CA THR A 231 67.54 48.93 -26.30
C THR A 231 66.77 47.94 -25.42
N GLU A 232 67.44 46.94 -24.84
CA GLU A 232 66.89 46.07 -23.80
C GLU A 232 66.59 46.85 -22.53
N ARG A 233 67.49 47.75 -22.08
CA ARG A 233 67.20 48.65 -20.95
C ARG A 233 65.96 49.50 -21.22
N GLN A 234 65.87 50.13 -22.40
CA GLN A 234 64.68 50.90 -22.80
C GLN A 234 63.41 50.02 -22.95
N LEU A 235 63.53 48.74 -23.30
CA LEU A 235 62.41 47.79 -23.34
C LEU A 235 62.01 47.29 -21.96
N VAL A 236 62.95 47.15 -21.02
CA VAL A 236 62.69 46.82 -19.61
C VAL A 236 62.03 48.02 -18.91
N GLU A 237 62.56 49.23 -19.11
CA GLU A 237 61.99 50.50 -18.64
C GLU A 237 60.55 50.66 -19.15
N ARG A 238 60.31 50.55 -20.46
CA ARG A 238 58.94 50.58 -21.03
C ARG A 238 58.03 49.45 -20.53
N ARG A 239 58.57 48.28 -20.19
CA ARG A 239 57.79 47.20 -19.55
C ARG A 239 57.46 47.52 -18.09
N GLN A 240 58.37 48.19 -17.39
CA GLN A 240 58.21 48.64 -16.02
C GLN A 240 57.18 49.79 -15.95
N ASP A 241 57.19 50.70 -16.92
CA ASP A 241 56.14 51.72 -17.14
C ASP A 241 54.80 51.07 -17.47
N GLN A 242 54.76 50.09 -18.37
CA GLN A 242 53.53 49.34 -18.69
C GLN A 242 52.99 48.57 -17.48
N LEU A 243 53.86 47.99 -16.65
CA LEU A 243 53.48 47.38 -15.37
C LEU A 243 53.00 48.44 -14.37
N GLY A 244 53.60 49.63 -14.34
CA GLY A 244 53.13 50.77 -13.55
C GLY A 244 51.73 51.24 -13.98
N HIS A 245 51.49 51.37 -15.28
CA HIS A 245 50.17 51.71 -15.83
C HIS A 245 49.13 50.61 -15.57
N MET A 246 49.48 49.33 -15.72
CA MET A 246 48.58 48.23 -15.35
C MET A 246 48.34 48.17 -13.83
N SER A 247 49.33 48.49 -13.00
CA SER A 247 49.20 48.59 -11.55
C SER A 247 48.25 49.73 -11.15
N MET A 248 48.38 50.92 -11.75
CA MET A 248 47.41 52.01 -11.56
C MET A 248 46.01 51.64 -12.06
N GLN A 249 45.88 50.97 -13.21
CA GLN A 249 44.59 50.51 -13.73
C GLN A 249 43.94 49.45 -12.82
N LEU A 250 44.73 48.55 -12.22
CA LEU A 250 44.25 47.60 -11.21
C LEU A 250 43.88 48.30 -9.91
N GLN A 251 44.66 49.26 -9.44
CA GLN A 251 44.36 50.04 -8.23
C GLN A 251 43.11 50.93 -8.41
N GLU A 252 42.91 51.49 -9.61
CA GLU A 252 41.65 52.14 -9.97
C GLU A 252 40.48 51.16 -10.07
N ALA A 253 40.68 49.97 -10.65
CA ALA A 253 39.64 48.95 -10.74
C ALA A 253 39.23 48.41 -9.37
N LEU A 254 40.18 48.29 -8.44
CA LEU A 254 39.94 47.99 -7.02
C LEU A 254 39.15 49.11 -6.35
N ARG A 255 39.58 50.38 -6.46
CA ARG A 255 38.81 51.53 -5.94
C ARG A 255 37.40 51.64 -6.54
N LYS A 256 37.24 51.31 -7.82
CA LYS A 256 35.93 51.24 -8.53
C LYS A 256 35.10 49.99 -8.17
N ARG A 257 35.68 49.03 -7.44
CA ARG A 257 35.00 47.87 -6.83
C ARG A 257 34.69 48.12 -5.35
N GLU A 258 35.60 48.74 -4.62
CA GLU A 258 35.44 49.22 -3.24
C GLU A 258 34.27 50.21 -3.16
N ALA A 259 34.27 51.28 -3.96
CA ALA A 259 33.15 52.23 -4.00
C ALA A 259 31.79 51.58 -4.34
N LYS A 260 31.77 50.49 -5.12
CA LYS A 260 30.55 49.72 -5.42
C LYS A 260 30.16 48.76 -4.30
N ALA A 261 31.12 48.29 -3.50
CA ALA A 261 30.86 47.57 -2.26
C ALA A 261 30.29 48.54 -1.21
N ASP A 262 30.84 49.75 -1.10
CA ASP A 262 30.34 50.82 -0.23
C ASP A 262 28.91 51.23 -0.62
N GLU A 263 28.62 51.47 -1.91
CA GLU A 263 27.26 51.72 -2.42
C GLU A 263 26.29 50.56 -2.09
N MET A 264 26.74 49.31 -2.25
CA MET A 264 25.95 48.12 -1.93
C MET A 264 25.72 47.95 -0.42
N GLU A 265 26.73 48.24 0.41
CA GLU A 265 26.65 48.18 1.86
C GLU A 265 25.76 49.31 2.40
N GLU A 266 25.84 50.51 1.84
CA GLU A 266 24.96 51.63 2.18
C GLU A 266 23.52 51.36 1.73
N LEU A 267 23.30 50.74 0.56
CA LEU A 267 21.99 50.23 0.16
C LEU A 267 21.49 49.12 1.10
N MET A 268 22.38 48.27 1.62
CA MET A 268 22.03 47.20 2.56
C MET A 268 21.69 47.77 3.95
N LYS A 269 22.49 48.72 4.48
CA LYS A 269 22.21 49.50 5.69
C LYS A 269 20.88 50.24 5.57
N ASN A 270 20.60 50.88 4.43
CA ASN A 270 19.31 51.54 4.18
C ASN A 270 18.11 50.57 4.11
N LYS A 271 18.31 49.33 3.65
CA LYS A 271 17.27 48.27 3.72
C LYS A 271 17.08 47.77 5.14
N LEU A 272 18.18 47.54 5.87
CA LEU A 272 18.17 47.06 7.25
C LEU A 272 17.49 48.10 8.16
N LEU A 273 17.87 49.37 8.07
CA LEU A 273 17.24 50.50 8.76
C LEU A 273 15.74 50.61 8.45
N LYS A 274 15.30 50.31 7.22
CA LYS A 274 13.86 50.25 6.89
C LYS A 274 13.17 49.07 7.59
N SER A 275 13.75 47.87 7.52
CA SER A 275 13.21 46.70 8.22
C SER A 275 13.19 46.85 9.75
N GLU A 276 14.16 47.57 10.31
CA GLU A 276 14.23 47.91 11.73
C GLU A 276 13.18 48.97 12.11
N ASN A 277 12.95 49.99 11.27
CA ASN A 277 11.84 50.92 11.45
C ASN A 277 10.46 50.25 11.29
N GLU A 278 10.34 49.22 10.45
CA GLU A 278 9.12 48.42 10.32
C GLU A 278 8.93 47.49 11.53
N LYS A 279 9.98 46.82 11.99
CA LYS A 279 10.00 46.09 13.27
C LYS A 279 9.59 46.99 14.43
N ASN A 280 10.18 48.18 14.57
CA ASN A 280 9.87 49.13 15.64
C ASN A 280 8.42 49.63 15.58
N LYS A 281 7.80 49.73 14.38
CA LYS A 281 6.36 50.01 14.25
C LYS A 281 5.51 48.83 14.70
N LEU A 282 5.86 47.60 14.28
CA LEU A 282 5.17 46.38 14.68
C LEU A 282 5.28 46.12 16.18
N GLU A 283 6.43 46.39 16.80
CA GLU A 283 6.62 46.31 18.25
C GLU A 283 5.77 47.37 18.98
N GLN A 284 5.71 48.61 18.47
CA GLN A 284 4.78 49.62 19.00
C GLN A 284 3.30 49.23 18.81
N GLU A 285 2.94 48.51 17.75
CA GLU A 285 1.57 48.04 17.52
C GLU A 285 1.23 46.86 18.43
N LEU A 286 2.11 45.86 18.57
CA LEU A 286 1.99 44.78 19.54
C LEU A 286 1.89 45.32 20.97
N GLU A 287 2.66 46.35 21.31
CA GLU A 287 2.61 47.02 22.60
C GLU A 287 1.30 47.82 22.81
N ARG A 288 0.74 48.43 21.75
CA ARG A 288 -0.63 49.00 21.78
C ARG A 288 -1.70 47.92 21.91
N PHE A 289 -1.49 46.72 21.36
CA PHE A 289 -2.42 45.59 21.50
C PHE A 289 -2.34 44.94 22.89
N ARG A 290 -1.15 44.78 23.47
CA ARG A 290 -0.95 44.38 24.88
C ARG A 290 -1.71 45.31 25.81
N ARG A 291 -1.45 46.62 25.77
CA ARG A 291 -2.15 47.60 26.61
C ARG A 291 -3.68 47.59 26.46
N LYS A 292 -4.20 47.22 25.29
CA LYS A 292 -5.65 47.01 25.08
C LYS A 292 -6.14 45.68 25.68
N LEU A 293 -5.35 44.62 25.59
CA LEU A 293 -5.61 43.35 26.27
C LEU A 293 -5.60 43.56 27.79
N ASP A 294 -4.56 44.17 28.35
CA ASP A 294 -4.43 44.50 29.77
C ASP A 294 -5.63 45.33 30.28
N GLN A 295 -6.09 46.31 29.50
CA GLN A 295 -7.30 47.10 29.80
C GLN A 295 -8.57 46.25 29.77
N SER A 296 -8.68 45.29 28.84
CA SER A 296 -9.83 44.37 28.75
C SER A 296 -9.81 43.30 29.85
N GLU A 297 -8.62 42.85 30.26
CA GLU A 297 -8.44 41.88 31.35
C GLU A 297 -8.71 42.53 32.70
N GLY A 298 -8.20 43.74 32.96
CA GLY A 298 -8.57 44.53 34.13
C GLY A 298 -10.07 44.90 34.16
N SER A 299 -10.71 45.10 33.00
CA SER A 299 -12.17 45.29 32.91
C SER A 299 -12.93 44.01 33.24
N ARG A 300 -12.44 42.85 32.79
CA ARG A 300 -12.98 41.52 33.10
C ARG A 300 -12.79 41.17 34.58
N GLU A 301 -11.67 41.55 35.17
CA GLU A 301 -11.37 41.35 36.60
C GLU A 301 -12.23 42.25 37.49
N ALA A 302 -12.44 43.52 37.10
CA ALA A 302 -13.42 44.38 37.75
C ALA A 302 -14.85 43.79 37.70
N LEU A 303 -15.24 43.17 36.58
CA LEU A 303 -16.53 42.46 36.46
C LEU A 303 -16.55 41.17 37.31
N LEU A 304 -15.46 40.42 37.40
CA LEU A 304 -15.35 39.25 38.27
C LEU A 304 -15.49 39.65 39.74
N HIS A 305 -14.81 40.70 40.20
CA HIS A 305 -14.97 41.22 41.56
C HIS A 305 -16.35 41.81 41.82
N GLN A 306 -17.05 42.36 40.81
CA GLN A 306 -18.48 42.69 40.93
C GLN A 306 -19.36 41.44 41.07
N MET A 307 -19.10 40.38 40.30
CA MET A 307 -19.80 39.10 40.42
C MET A 307 -19.52 38.42 41.77
N GLU A 308 -18.31 38.52 42.29
CA GLU A 308 -17.91 38.01 43.60
C GLU A 308 -18.55 38.84 44.72
N GLY A 309 -18.59 40.16 44.59
CA GLY A 309 -19.34 41.05 45.49
C GLY A 309 -20.84 40.72 45.52
N LEU A 310 -21.45 40.47 44.37
CA LEU A 310 -22.85 40.02 44.26
C LEU A 310 -23.06 38.61 44.84
N ARG A 311 -22.11 37.68 44.62
CA ARG A 311 -22.13 36.35 45.27
C ARG A 311 -22.02 36.47 46.80
N SER A 312 -21.17 37.35 47.33
CA SER A 312 -21.07 37.60 48.76
C SER A 312 -22.29 38.32 49.35
N GLN A 313 -23.01 39.11 48.54
CA GLN A 313 -24.31 39.68 48.93
C GLN A 313 -25.41 38.61 48.93
N LEU A 314 -25.41 37.70 47.95
CA LEU A 314 -26.31 36.54 47.93
C LEU A 314 -26.04 35.60 49.10
N LEU A 315 -24.77 35.30 49.39
CA LEU A 315 -24.39 34.45 50.52
C LEU A 315 -24.91 35.05 51.84
N ARG A 316 -24.68 36.36 52.07
CA ARG A 316 -25.25 37.06 53.24
C ARG A 316 -26.78 37.07 53.25
N ALA A 317 -27.44 37.21 52.11
CA ALA A 317 -28.90 37.13 52.04
C ALA A 317 -29.44 35.71 52.31
N GLU A 318 -28.65 34.66 52.03
CA GLU A 318 -28.97 33.29 52.44
C GLU A 318 -28.62 33.00 53.91
N GLU A 319 -27.59 33.63 54.46
CA GLU A 319 -27.27 33.64 55.90
C GLU A 319 -28.37 34.38 56.70
N ASP A 320 -28.78 35.58 56.28
CA ASP A 320 -29.92 36.34 56.83
C ASP A 320 -31.23 35.53 56.75
N ARG A 321 -31.45 34.80 55.64
CA ARG A 321 -32.59 33.89 55.49
C ARG A 321 -32.48 32.69 56.44
N MET A 322 -31.28 32.12 56.60
CA MET A 322 -31.00 31.03 57.55
C MET A 322 -31.26 31.50 58.98
N ASP A 323 -30.88 32.72 59.35
CA ASP A 323 -31.10 33.27 60.67
C ASP A 323 -32.55 33.70 60.93
N LEU A 324 -33.28 34.19 59.93
CA LEU A 324 -34.73 34.30 60.01
C LEU A 324 -35.41 32.94 60.15
N GLN A 325 -34.92 31.90 59.47
CA GLN A 325 -35.41 30.53 59.61
C GLN A 325 -35.05 29.92 60.99
N ASN A 326 -33.89 30.28 61.56
CA ASN A 326 -33.50 29.94 62.93
C ASN A 326 -34.41 30.66 63.95
N GLN A 327 -34.71 31.95 63.76
CA GLN A 327 -35.66 32.70 64.59
C GLN A 327 -37.07 32.10 64.54
N VAL A 328 -37.58 31.75 63.36
CA VAL A 328 -38.87 31.03 63.20
C VAL A 328 -38.83 29.66 63.89
N SER A 329 -37.71 28.95 63.84
CA SER A 329 -37.52 27.67 64.53
C SER A 329 -37.47 27.82 66.07
N GLN A 330 -36.92 28.93 66.57
CA GLN A 330 -36.92 29.27 68.00
C GLN A 330 -38.33 29.66 68.49
N VAL A 331 -39.10 30.42 67.68
CA VAL A 331 -40.51 30.75 67.96
C VAL A 331 -41.38 29.50 68.07
N ALA A 332 -41.09 28.43 67.31
CA ALA A 332 -41.81 27.16 67.38
C ALA A 332 -41.56 26.36 68.68
N LEU A 333 -40.45 26.62 69.39
CA LEU A 333 -40.01 25.86 70.58
C LEU A 333 -40.21 26.59 71.92
N HIS A 334 -40.93 27.71 71.94
CA HIS A 334 -41.21 28.51 73.15
C HIS A 334 -42.71 28.63 73.48
N ARG A 335 -43.42 27.49 73.42
CA ARG A 335 -44.64 27.28 74.21
C ARG A 335 -44.44 26.14 75.20
N GLN A 336 -44.60 26.46 76.49
CA GLN A 336 -44.77 25.54 77.62
C GLN A 336 -43.48 24.79 78.06
N ASN A 337 -42.92 24.95 79.27
CA ASN A 337 -43.28 25.78 80.43
C ASN A 337 -42.06 25.92 81.38
N CYS A 338 -41.82 27.11 81.97
CA CYS A 338 -41.24 27.35 83.32
C CYS A 338 -41.28 28.87 83.65
N TYR A 339 -41.23 29.24 84.94
CA TYR A 339 -41.49 30.57 85.52
C TYR A 339 -40.50 30.83 86.70
N ASP A 340 -40.39 31.98 87.38
CA ASP A 340 -41.11 33.27 87.37
C ASP A 340 -40.11 34.43 87.01
N GLU A 341 -40.05 35.71 87.45
CA GLU A 341 -40.68 36.57 88.49
C GLU A 341 -40.74 38.07 88.02
N GLN A 342 -41.48 38.91 88.77
CA GLN A 342 -41.48 40.40 88.82
C GLN A 342 -42.00 41.19 87.58
N GLU A 343 -42.77 42.30 87.72
CA GLU A 343 -43.31 43.00 88.92
C GLU A 343 -44.65 43.75 88.64
N ASP A 344 -45.19 44.42 89.68
CA ASP A 344 -46.39 45.29 89.74
C ASP A 344 -47.80 44.66 89.52
N ASP A 345 -48.88 45.08 90.19
CA ASP A 345 -49.04 45.99 91.35
C ASP A 345 -50.14 45.45 92.31
N ARG A 346 -50.33 46.11 93.46
CA ARG A 346 -50.90 45.59 94.71
C ARG A 346 -52.44 45.66 94.78
N ARG A 347 -53.08 44.53 95.13
CA ARG A 347 -54.13 44.37 96.18
C ARG A 347 -54.72 42.94 96.18
N SER A 348 -55.40 42.57 97.28
CA SER A 348 -56.31 41.38 97.41
C SER A 348 -55.67 39.97 97.47
N ARG A 349 -55.11 39.55 98.63
CA ARG A 349 -54.70 38.15 98.84
C ARG A 349 -54.80 37.64 100.30
N LEU A 350 -56.00 37.67 100.92
CA LEU A 350 -56.19 37.25 102.34
C LEU A 350 -57.51 36.53 102.72
N VAL A 351 -58.37 36.10 101.78
CA VAL A 351 -59.77 35.66 102.13
C VAL A 351 -60.24 34.29 101.58
N VAL A 352 -59.69 33.76 100.48
CA VAL A 352 -60.42 32.77 99.65
C VAL A 352 -60.25 31.28 100.02
N GLU A 353 -59.10 30.83 100.54
CA GLU A 353 -58.67 29.41 100.54
C GLU A 353 -59.46 28.40 101.44
N ARG A 354 -60.62 28.76 101.99
CA ARG A 354 -61.35 27.91 102.97
C ARG A 354 -62.53 27.09 102.43
N SER A 355 -63.02 27.31 101.21
CA SER A 355 -64.34 26.80 100.79
C SER A 355 -64.37 25.56 99.87
N GLU A 356 -63.26 25.16 99.22
CA GLU A 356 -63.35 24.23 98.08
C GLU A 356 -63.39 22.72 98.43
N ARG A 357 -63.00 22.32 99.64
CA ARG A 357 -62.66 20.91 99.94
C ARG A 357 -63.84 19.96 100.15
N GLU A 358 -65.04 20.45 100.46
CA GLU A 358 -66.14 19.60 100.96
C GLU A 358 -66.98 18.90 99.87
N LYS A 359 -66.96 19.41 98.63
CA LYS A 359 -67.95 19.03 97.60
C LYS A 359 -67.71 17.66 96.93
N GLN A 360 -66.48 17.17 96.89
CA GLN A 360 -66.04 16.08 95.98
C GLN A 360 -66.49 14.65 96.38
N VAL A 361 -67.13 14.46 97.53
CA VAL A 361 -67.36 13.11 98.10
C VAL A 361 -68.60 12.40 97.54
N LEU A 362 -69.66 13.14 97.17
CA LEU A 362 -70.99 12.58 96.92
C LEU A 362 -71.15 11.85 95.58
N GLU A 363 -70.36 12.19 94.56
CA GLU A 363 -70.62 11.74 93.17
C GLU A 363 -70.31 10.25 92.92
N LYS A 364 -69.46 9.62 93.76
CA LYS A 364 -68.94 8.26 93.50
C LYS A 364 -69.98 7.14 93.61
N GLN A 365 -70.96 7.26 94.50
CA GLN A 365 -71.81 6.13 94.91
C GLN A 365 -72.85 5.69 93.85
N ILE A 366 -73.19 6.56 92.89
CA ILE A 366 -74.26 6.31 91.91
C ILE A 366 -73.80 5.34 90.80
N LEU A 367 -72.49 5.21 90.57
CA LEU A 367 -71.95 4.45 89.43
C LEU A 367 -71.96 2.93 89.62
N GLU A 368 -71.78 2.42 90.85
CA GLU A 368 -71.54 0.98 91.09
C GLU A 368 -72.76 0.08 90.80
N LEU A 369 -73.98 0.57 91.02
CA LEU A 369 -75.19 -0.25 90.92
C LEU A 369 -75.55 -0.62 89.47
N ARG A 370 -75.20 0.23 88.49
CA ARG A 370 -75.50 -0.02 87.07
C ARG A 370 -74.62 -1.12 86.45
N ALA A 371 -73.44 -1.38 87.01
CA ALA A 371 -72.48 -2.32 86.45
C ALA A 371 -72.92 -3.80 86.52
N LYS A 372 -73.74 -4.17 87.51
CA LYS A 372 -73.98 -5.58 87.88
C LYS A 372 -74.99 -6.33 87.00
N LEU A 373 -75.93 -5.64 86.36
CA LEU A 373 -77.03 -6.28 85.61
C LEU A 373 -76.64 -6.65 84.16
N ASN A 374 -75.83 -5.83 83.50
CA ASN A 374 -75.47 -6.02 82.09
C ASN A 374 -74.43 -7.13 81.84
N HIS A 375 -73.87 -7.75 82.89
CA HIS A 375 -72.61 -8.48 82.78
C HIS A 375 -72.72 -9.98 82.44
N ASN A 376 -73.88 -10.63 82.62
CA ASN A 376 -73.95 -12.09 82.54
C ASN A 376 -74.56 -12.63 81.23
N VAL A 377 -75.85 -12.40 80.97
CA VAL A 377 -76.55 -13.02 79.82
C VAL A 377 -76.05 -12.52 78.48
N VAL A 378 -75.78 -11.22 78.36
CA VAL A 378 -75.24 -10.61 77.13
C VAL A 378 -73.82 -11.10 76.83
N MET A 379 -73.04 -11.46 77.86
CA MET A 379 -71.67 -11.93 77.67
C MET A 379 -71.61 -13.35 77.07
N SER A 380 -72.48 -14.29 77.46
CA SER A 380 -72.44 -15.66 76.95
C SER A 380 -72.77 -15.76 75.45
N GLU A 381 -73.80 -15.05 74.97
CA GLU A 381 -74.14 -15.02 73.54
C GLU A 381 -73.05 -14.32 72.72
N VAL A 382 -72.48 -13.23 73.26
CA VAL A 382 -71.33 -12.55 72.68
C VAL A 382 -70.08 -13.44 72.66
N GLU A 383 -69.89 -14.32 73.63
CA GLU A 383 -68.78 -15.30 73.68
C GLU A 383 -68.96 -16.47 72.71
N GLU A 384 -70.19 -16.83 72.34
CA GLU A 384 -70.45 -17.80 71.27
C GLU A 384 -70.27 -17.19 69.89
N LEU A 385 -70.80 -15.97 69.68
CA LEU A 385 -70.56 -15.23 68.44
C LEU A 385 -69.06 -14.91 68.26
N LYS A 386 -68.33 -14.53 69.32
CA LYS A 386 -66.86 -14.42 69.30
C LYS A 386 -66.20 -15.72 68.86
N ARG A 387 -66.54 -16.87 69.48
CA ARG A 387 -65.97 -18.18 69.11
C ARG A 387 -66.23 -18.55 67.64
N CYS A 388 -67.43 -18.28 67.11
CA CYS A 388 -67.75 -18.51 65.71
C CYS A 388 -67.05 -17.54 64.75
N ILE A 389 -66.95 -16.25 65.10
CA ILE A 389 -66.20 -15.24 64.34
C ILE A 389 -64.72 -15.59 64.33
N GLU A 390 -64.11 -15.90 65.48
CA GLU A 390 -62.73 -16.37 65.59
C GLU A 390 -62.47 -17.62 64.74
N HIS A 391 -63.39 -18.58 64.68
CA HIS A 391 -63.24 -19.75 63.81
C HIS A 391 -63.23 -19.34 62.34
N LYS A 392 -64.18 -18.51 61.92
CA LYS A 392 -64.27 -18.01 60.54
C LYS A 392 -63.11 -17.10 60.17
N ASP A 393 -62.54 -16.37 61.11
CA ASP A 393 -61.37 -15.53 60.89
C ASP A 393 -60.07 -16.33 60.89
N LYS A 394 -59.99 -17.44 61.64
CA LYS A 394 -58.91 -18.44 61.52
C LYS A 394 -58.96 -19.16 60.15
N GLU A 395 -60.15 -19.53 59.67
CA GLU A 395 -60.34 -20.07 58.31
C GLU A 395 -60.00 -19.03 57.23
N LYS A 396 -60.45 -17.76 57.36
CA LYS A 396 -60.07 -16.67 56.44
C LYS A 396 -58.56 -16.43 56.46
N ALA A 397 -57.90 -16.45 57.62
CA ALA A 397 -56.46 -16.27 57.73
C ALA A 397 -55.70 -17.43 57.06
N GLN A 398 -56.16 -18.67 57.21
CA GLN A 398 -55.61 -19.83 56.49
C GLN A 398 -55.79 -19.70 54.98
N LEU A 399 -56.98 -19.32 54.51
CA LEU A 399 -57.23 -19.07 53.09
C LEU A 399 -56.43 -17.87 52.56
N ALA A 400 -56.26 -16.80 53.33
CA ALA A 400 -55.44 -15.65 52.98
C ALA A 400 -53.97 -16.04 52.85
N MET A 401 -53.39 -16.77 53.81
CA MET A 401 -52.02 -17.31 53.70
C MET A 401 -51.87 -18.28 52.51
N HIS A 402 -52.89 -19.08 52.19
CA HIS A 402 -52.87 -19.94 51.01
C HIS A 402 -52.93 -19.16 49.69
N ILE A 403 -53.75 -18.11 49.62
CA ILE A 403 -53.82 -17.20 48.47
C ILE A 403 -52.51 -16.43 48.33
N GLU A 404 -52.02 -15.79 49.39
CA GLU A 404 -50.75 -15.06 49.43
C GLU A 404 -49.57 -15.96 49.01
N LYS A 405 -49.52 -17.21 49.50
CA LYS A 405 -48.54 -18.18 49.03
C LYS A 405 -48.69 -18.47 47.54
N LEU A 406 -49.91 -18.74 47.04
CA LEU A 406 -50.14 -19.01 45.62
C LEU A 406 -49.81 -17.80 44.73
N THR A 407 -50.12 -16.58 45.18
CA THR A 407 -49.70 -15.34 44.52
C THR A 407 -48.18 -15.23 44.50
N SER A 408 -47.48 -15.50 45.61
CA SER A 408 -46.02 -15.51 45.62
C SER A 408 -45.42 -16.61 44.72
N ASP A 409 -46.05 -17.79 44.65
CA ASP A 409 -45.66 -18.91 43.78
C ASP A 409 -45.96 -18.62 42.28
N LEU A 410 -46.90 -17.71 41.97
CA LEU A 410 -47.17 -17.20 40.63
C LEU A 410 -46.18 -16.09 40.26
N GLU A 411 -46.05 -15.05 41.10
CA GLU A 411 -45.07 -13.98 40.94
C GLU A 411 -43.64 -14.53 40.77
N ASN A 412 -43.26 -15.56 41.53
CA ASN A 412 -41.94 -16.19 41.41
C ASN A 412 -41.78 -16.96 40.07
N ARG A 413 -42.86 -17.48 39.49
CA ARG A 413 -42.84 -18.07 38.13
C ARG A 413 -42.81 -17.00 37.05
N GLU A 414 -43.53 -15.90 37.22
CA GLU A 414 -43.49 -14.74 36.30
C GLU A 414 -42.08 -14.14 36.29
N LYS A 415 -41.50 -13.85 37.46
CA LYS A 415 -40.11 -13.39 37.62
C LYS A 415 -39.09 -14.42 37.10
N GLN A 416 -39.42 -15.71 37.04
CA GLN A 416 -38.58 -16.73 36.38
C GLN A 416 -38.74 -16.70 34.85
N GLN A 417 -39.95 -16.50 34.33
CA GLN A 417 -40.22 -16.36 32.90
C GLN A 417 -39.60 -15.08 32.33
N GLU A 418 -39.69 -13.95 33.05
CA GLU A 418 -39.00 -12.70 32.72
C GLU A 418 -37.49 -12.92 32.58
N ARG A 419 -36.85 -13.55 33.58
CA ARG A 419 -35.41 -13.88 33.53
C ARG A 419 -35.05 -14.78 32.34
N MET A 420 -35.89 -15.75 31.99
CA MET A 420 -35.65 -16.58 30.79
C MET A 420 -35.83 -15.78 29.49
N LEU A 421 -36.80 -14.86 29.43
CA LEU A 421 -36.98 -13.95 28.29
C LEU A 421 -35.81 -12.97 28.16
N ASP A 422 -35.29 -12.45 29.27
CA ASP A 422 -34.12 -11.57 29.28
C ASP A 422 -32.84 -12.31 28.90
N GLN A 423 -32.62 -13.52 29.41
CA GLN A 423 -31.54 -14.41 28.94
C GLN A 423 -31.65 -14.71 27.43
N LEU A 424 -32.86 -14.88 26.89
CA LEU A 424 -33.06 -15.05 25.44
C LEU A 424 -32.79 -13.75 24.66
N LYS A 425 -33.14 -12.56 25.19
CA LYS A 425 -32.76 -11.27 24.61
C LYS A 425 -31.24 -11.06 24.63
N GLU A 426 -30.58 -11.39 25.74
CA GLU A 426 -29.12 -11.35 25.90
C GLU A 426 -28.44 -12.28 24.90
N ILE A 427 -28.86 -13.55 24.80
CA ILE A 427 -28.34 -14.50 23.81
C ILE A 427 -28.57 -13.99 22.38
N GLN A 428 -29.74 -13.42 22.08
CA GLN A 428 -30.00 -12.83 20.76
C GLN A 428 -29.13 -11.58 20.49
N SER A 429 -28.85 -10.77 21.51
CA SER A 429 -27.97 -9.61 21.43
C SER A 429 -26.52 -10.03 21.20
N CYS A 430 -26.01 -10.98 21.98
CA CYS A 430 -24.69 -11.56 21.83
C CYS A 430 -24.52 -12.26 20.46
N TYR A 431 -25.57 -12.93 19.95
CA TYR A 431 -25.54 -13.48 18.60
C TYR A 431 -25.45 -12.39 17.54
N LYS A 432 -26.27 -11.32 17.62
CA LYS A 432 -26.21 -10.16 16.70
C LYS A 432 -24.84 -9.47 16.75
N ALA A 433 -24.28 -9.30 17.95
CA ALA A 433 -22.95 -8.73 18.15
C ALA A 433 -21.88 -9.59 17.47
N CYS A 434 -21.80 -10.88 17.80
CA CYS A 434 -20.88 -11.83 17.19
C CYS A 434 -21.06 -11.95 15.65
N GLU A 435 -22.29 -11.88 15.15
CA GLU A 435 -22.57 -11.87 13.70
C GLU A 435 -22.11 -10.54 13.03
N SER A 436 -22.16 -9.42 13.75
CA SER A 436 -21.63 -8.13 13.26
C SER A 436 -20.09 -8.06 13.32
N GLU A 437 -19.47 -8.56 14.38
CA GLU A 437 -18.02 -8.73 14.51
C GLU A 437 -17.49 -9.69 13.43
N ARG A 438 -18.21 -10.80 13.20
CA ARG A 438 -17.91 -11.72 12.11
C ARG A 438 -17.95 -11.01 10.75
N ARG A 439 -19.02 -10.25 10.43
CA ARG A 439 -19.07 -9.48 9.17
C ARG A 439 -17.95 -8.45 9.07
N GLN A 440 -17.57 -7.80 10.17
CA GLN A 440 -16.45 -6.85 10.20
C GLN A 440 -15.11 -7.54 9.95
N THR A 441 -14.87 -8.72 10.54
CA THR A 441 -13.66 -9.52 10.26
C THR A 441 -13.66 -10.10 8.84
N GLU A 442 -14.80 -10.54 8.31
CA GLU A 442 -14.94 -10.95 6.90
C GLU A 442 -14.59 -9.81 5.95
N LEU A 443 -15.09 -8.58 6.18
CA LEU A 443 -14.70 -7.38 5.44
C LEU A 443 -13.21 -7.08 5.56
N GLN A 444 -12.64 -7.09 6.76
CA GLN A 444 -11.20 -6.87 6.98
C GLN A 444 -10.34 -7.92 6.27
N THR A 445 -10.76 -9.19 6.25
CA THR A 445 -10.05 -10.24 5.49
C THR A 445 -10.15 -10.04 3.98
N ALA A 446 -11.27 -9.50 3.47
CA ALA A 446 -11.41 -9.14 2.06
C ALA A 446 -10.55 -7.93 1.69
N GLU A 447 -10.50 -6.90 2.53
CA GLU A 447 -9.62 -5.73 2.36
C GLU A 447 -8.14 -6.14 2.37
N LEU A 448 -7.71 -6.98 3.33
CA LEU A 448 -6.35 -7.52 3.38
C LEU A 448 -6.02 -8.43 2.19
N ALA A 449 -6.98 -9.23 1.72
CA ALA A 449 -6.82 -10.03 0.51
C ALA A 449 -6.67 -9.16 -0.74
N GLN A 450 -7.44 -8.08 -0.88
CA GLN A 450 -7.29 -7.11 -1.97
C GLN A 450 -5.93 -6.41 -1.91
N GLN A 451 -5.50 -5.93 -0.73
CA GLN A 451 -4.17 -5.31 -0.55
C GLN A 451 -3.03 -6.27 -0.89
N LEU A 452 -3.17 -7.56 -0.59
CA LEU A 452 -2.20 -8.59 -0.97
C LEU A 452 -2.23 -8.87 -2.48
N GLU A 453 -3.40 -8.87 -3.12
CA GLU A 453 -3.54 -9.00 -4.57
C GLU A 453 -2.97 -7.77 -5.32
N GLU A 454 -3.12 -6.58 -4.77
CA GLU A 454 -2.53 -5.34 -5.30
C GLU A 454 -1.00 -5.33 -5.11
N SER A 455 -0.50 -5.66 -3.92
CA SER A 455 0.94 -5.76 -3.64
C SER A 455 1.63 -6.83 -4.50
N THR A 456 0.99 -7.97 -4.75
CA THR A 456 1.53 -8.99 -5.67
C THR A 456 1.52 -8.52 -7.13
N LYS A 457 0.46 -7.83 -7.60
CA LYS A 457 0.46 -7.16 -8.92
C LYS A 457 1.57 -6.11 -9.04
N GLU A 458 1.92 -5.41 -7.96
CA GLU A 458 3.03 -4.45 -7.95
C GLU A 458 4.40 -5.13 -7.95
N ALA A 459 4.57 -6.21 -7.18
CA ALA A 459 5.76 -7.05 -7.23
C ALA A 459 6.01 -7.61 -8.64
N ASP A 460 4.98 -8.12 -9.32
CA ASP A 460 5.07 -8.59 -10.71
C ASP A 460 5.44 -7.48 -11.70
N ARG A 461 4.87 -6.27 -11.55
CA ARG A 461 5.26 -5.09 -12.35
C ARG A 461 6.74 -4.73 -12.12
N CYS A 462 7.24 -4.84 -10.90
CA CYS A 462 8.65 -4.60 -10.57
C CYS A 462 9.56 -5.70 -11.11
N LEU A 463 9.18 -6.98 -11.04
CA LEU A 463 9.91 -8.10 -11.64
C LEU A 463 9.94 -8.00 -13.19
N ALA A 464 8.86 -7.54 -13.82
CA ALA A 464 8.84 -7.27 -15.26
C ALA A 464 9.81 -6.14 -15.65
N LYS A 465 9.80 -5.02 -14.92
CA LYS A 465 10.77 -3.92 -15.10
C LYS A 465 12.21 -4.38 -14.89
N PHE A 466 12.47 -5.20 -13.86
CA PHE A 466 13.79 -5.76 -13.58
C PHE A 466 14.28 -6.63 -14.76
N ARG A 467 13.45 -7.58 -15.23
CA ARG A 467 13.77 -8.43 -16.39
C ARG A 467 14.07 -7.60 -17.65
N GLN A 468 13.33 -6.50 -17.89
CA GLN A 468 13.60 -5.58 -19.00
C GLN A 468 14.91 -4.81 -18.82
N SER A 469 15.25 -4.39 -17.60
CA SER A 469 16.55 -3.77 -17.31
C SER A 469 17.71 -4.75 -17.44
N GLU A 470 17.49 -6.02 -17.14
CA GLU A 470 18.49 -7.08 -17.26
C GLU A 470 18.78 -7.47 -18.72
N THR A 471 17.76 -7.58 -19.58
CA THR A 471 18.00 -7.81 -21.02
C THR A 471 18.76 -6.65 -21.65
N LEU A 472 18.43 -5.40 -21.28
CA LEU A 472 19.18 -4.21 -21.70
C LEU A 472 20.63 -4.23 -21.16
N ARG A 473 20.87 -4.63 -19.90
CA ARG A 473 22.23 -4.81 -19.35
C ARG A 473 23.03 -5.79 -20.21
N LEU A 474 22.49 -6.99 -20.45
CA LEU A 474 23.12 -8.05 -21.25
C LEU A 474 23.39 -7.60 -22.70
N GLU A 475 22.54 -6.76 -23.29
CA GLU A 475 22.84 -6.12 -24.58
C GLU A 475 24.00 -5.13 -24.50
N THR A 476 24.10 -4.31 -23.45
CA THR A 476 25.24 -3.40 -23.31
C THR A 476 26.54 -4.17 -23.08
N ASP A 477 26.51 -5.30 -22.38
CA ASP A 477 27.71 -6.11 -22.12
C ASP A 477 28.20 -6.83 -23.39
N LYS A 478 27.29 -7.35 -24.23
CA LYS A 478 27.61 -7.82 -25.58
C LYS A 478 28.27 -6.71 -26.42
N LYS A 479 27.71 -5.50 -26.41
CA LYS A 479 28.26 -4.33 -27.13
C LYS A 479 29.63 -3.89 -26.58
N LYS A 480 29.88 -4.02 -25.27
CA LYS A 480 31.22 -3.79 -24.66
C LYS A 480 32.24 -4.82 -25.12
N GLU A 481 31.88 -6.11 -25.14
CA GLU A 481 32.80 -7.17 -25.53
C GLU A 481 33.15 -7.11 -27.03
N GLU A 482 32.17 -6.79 -27.89
CA GLU A 482 32.43 -6.48 -29.31
C GLU A 482 33.46 -5.36 -29.49
N LEU A 483 33.33 -4.26 -28.73
CA LEU A 483 34.28 -3.14 -28.79
C LEU A 483 35.66 -3.53 -28.26
N LYS A 484 35.73 -4.39 -27.23
CA LYS A 484 36.97 -4.97 -26.68
C LYS A 484 37.68 -5.86 -27.71
N VAL A 485 36.96 -6.68 -28.47
CA VAL A 485 37.52 -7.46 -29.59
C VAL A 485 38.06 -6.54 -30.68
N LYS A 486 37.26 -5.58 -31.17
CA LYS A 486 37.66 -4.61 -32.22
C LYS A 486 38.89 -3.77 -31.81
N ALA A 487 39.01 -3.42 -30.52
CA ALA A 487 40.18 -2.76 -29.97
C ALA A 487 41.42 -3.67 -29.93
N GLN A 488 41.29 -4.93 -29.52
CA GLN A 488 42.39 -5.91 -29.57
C GLN A 488 42.88 -6.17 -30.99
N GLU A 489 41.98 -6.28 -31.97
CA GLU A 489 42.32 -6.42 -33.39
C GLU A 489 43.09 -5.22 -33.92
N SER A 490 42.64 -4.01 -33.59
CA SER A 490 43.36 -2.76 -33.89
C SER A 490 44.79 -2.77 -33.31
N ILE A 491 44.95 -3.21 -32.05
CA ILE A 491 46.26 -3.35 -31.41
C ILE A 491 47.13 -4.42 -32.11
N ARG A 492 46.56 -5.55 -32.56
CA ARG A 492 47.28 -6.57 -33.35
C ARG A 492 47.80 -5.98 -34.67
N HIS A 493 46.98 -5.21 -35.40
CA HIS A 493 47.40 -4.53 -36.62
C HIS A 493 48.54 -3.52 -36.39
N TRP A 494 48.46 -2.69 -35.35
CA TRP A 494 49.54 -1.73 -35.03
C TRP A 494 50.83 -2.41 -34.59
N LYS A 495 50.77 -3.48 -33.77
CA LYS A 495 51.94 -4.29 -33.42
C LYS A 495 52.60 -4.93 -34.65
N LEU A 496 51.82 -5.39 -35.62
CA LEU A 496 52.35 -5.96 -36.87
C LEU A 496 52.98 -4.88 -37.77
N LYS A 497 52.40 -3.68 -37.84
CA LYS A 497 52.97 -2.53 -38.56
C LYS A 497 54.28 -2.04 -37.94
N TYR A 498 54.36 -1.95 -36.61
CA TYR A 498 55.59 -1.61 -35.89
C TYR A 498 56.72 -2.60 -36.24
N LYS A 499 56.46 -3.91 -36.11
CA LYS A 499 57.42 -4.98 -36.49
C LYS A 499 57.82 -4.98 -37.97
N LYS A 500 57.12 -4.27 -38.85
CA LYS A 500 57.59 -4.05 -40.24
C LYS A 500 58.61 -2.92 -40.29
N LEU A 501 58.26 -1.75 -39.76
CA LEU A 501 59.15 -0.58 -39.72
C LEU A 501 60.47 -0.86 -38.98
N GLU A 502 60.41 -1.62 -37.90
CA GLU A 502 61.56 -2.10 -37.13
C GLU A 502 62.57 -2.89 -37.99
N ARG A 503 62.08 -3.81 -38.84
CA ARG A 503 62.94 -4.56 -39.78
C ARG A 503 63.50 -3.69 -40.92
N ASP A 504 62.79 -2.65 -41.32
CA ASP A 504 63.22 -1.77 -42.40
C ASP A 504 64.24 -0.73 -41.90
N MET A 505 64.15 -0.30 -40.64
CA MET A 505 65.19 0.45 -39.91
C MET A 505 66.51 -0.31 -39.79
N VAL A 506 66.47 -1.60 -39.40
CA VAL A 506 67.68 -2.42 -39.23
C VAL A 506 68.47 -2.51 -40.53
N LYS A 507 67.81 -2.75 -41.68
CA LYS A 507 68.46 -2.77 -43.00
C LYS A 507 69.12 -1.45 -43.37
N GLN A 508 68.51 -0.31 -43.02
CA GLN A 508 69.15 0.99 -43.28
C GLN A 508 70.43 1.15 -42.46
N ASN A 509 70.42 0.72 -41.19
CA ASN A 509 71.60 0.74 -40.33
C ASN A 509 72.72 -0.17 -40.86
N GLU A 510 72.38 -1.36 -41.38
CA GLU A 510 73.33 -2.26 -42.06
C GLU A 510 74.00 -1.58 -43.26
N THR A 511 73.25 -0.85 -44.10
CA THR A 511 73.83 -0.11 -45.24
C THR A 511 74.70 1.09 -44.82
N ILE A 512 74.41 1.73 -43.68
CA ILE A 512 75.23 2.85 -43.16
C ILE A 512 76.57 2.32 -42.64
N ASN A 513 76.58 1.18 -41.93
CA ASN A 513 77.81 0.57 -41.43
C ASN A 513 78.80 0.24 -42.57
N GLN A 514 78.30 -0.33 -43.68
CA GLN A 514 79.10 -0.63 -44.87
C GLN A 514 79.75 0.64 -45.48
N LEU A 515 79.08 1.79 -45.44
CA LEU A 515 79.66 3.06 -45.90
C LEU A 515 80.74 3.59 -44.95
N MET A 516 80.57 3.43 -43.64
CA MET A 516 81.57 3.82 -42.64
C MET A 516 82.85 2.97 -42.75
N GLU A 517 82.74 1.66 -42.96
CA GLU A 517 83.89 0.75 -43.14
C GLU A 517 84.75 1.18 -44.34
N ASN A 518 84.11 1.50 -45.48
CA ASN A 518 84.81 2.02 -46.66
C ASN A 518 85.51 3.35 -46.40
N SER A 519 84.88 4.28 -45.67
CA SER A 519 85.51 5.56 -45.28
C SER A 519 86.72 5.38 -44.37
N ASN A 520 86.70 4.37 -43.50
CA ASN A 520 87.80 4.07 -42.57
C ASN A 520 89.02 3.45 -43.27
N GLN A 521 88.84 2.80 -44.42
CA GLN A 521 89.95 2.28 -45.22
C GLN A 521 90.77 3.41 -45.88
N ILE A 522 90.08 4.38 -46.50
CA ILE A 522 90.69 5.55 -47.16
C ILE A 522 91.53 6.40 -46.18
N LEU A 523 91.15 6.44 -44.89
CA LEU A 523 91.90 7.17 -43.87
C LEU A 523 93.29 6.56 -43.57
N LYS A 524 93.45 5.23 -43.66
CA LYS A 524 94.74 4.56 -43.39
C LYS A 524 95.77 4.90 -44.47
N GLU A 525 95.36 4.79 -45.73
CA GLU A 525 96.18 5.07 -46.92
C GLU A 525 96.71 6.52 -46.92
N LYS A 526 95.96 7.44 -46.32
CA LYS A 526 96.38 8.85 -46.10
C LYS A 526 97.46 9.01 -45.03
N ASP A 527 97.49 8.15 -44.02
CA ASP A 527 98.41 8.28 -42.89
C ASP A 527 99.79 7.66 -43.18
N ASP A 528 99.85 6.56 -43.95
CA ASP A 528 101.10 5.96 -44.43
C ASP A 528 101.95 6.96 -45.24
N LEU A 529 101.29 7.80 -46.06
CA LEU A 529 101.95 8.86 -46.84
C LEU A 529 102.57 9.96 -45.96
N LYS A 530 102.02 10.22 -44.77
CA LYS A 530 102.59 11.21 -43.82
C LYS A 530 103.90 10.71 -43.20
N GLY A 531 104.00 9.42 -42.91
CA GLY A 531 105.18 8.82 -42.28
C GLY A 531 106.46 9.00 -43.10
N GLN A 532 106.33 8.99 -44.43
CA GLN A 532 107.44 9.19 -45.36
C GLN A 532 107.99 10.63 -45.31
N LEU A 533 107.11 11.63 -45.14
CA LEU A 533 107.48 13.05 -45.10
C LEU A 533 108.29 13.42 -43.84
N LEU A 534 107.91 12.87 -42.68
CA LEU A 534 108.54 13.20 -41.39
C LEU A 534 110.02 12.81 -41.33
N SER A 535 110.39 11.69 -41.93
CA SER A 535 111.78 11.20 -41.96
C SER A 535 112.76 12.16 -42.66
N ALA A 536 112.29 12.92 -43.67
CA ALA A 536 113.12 13.89 -44.38
C ALA A 536 113.38 15.17 -43.55
N ILE A 537 112.40 15.61 -42.76
CA ILE A 537 112.50 16.82 -41.94
C ILE A 537 113.57 16.66 -40.86
N HIS A 538 113.62 15.48 -40.22
CA HIS A 538 114.51 15.23 -39.08
C HIS A 538 116.02 15.42 -39.39
N GLN A 539 116.45 15.20 -40.64
CA GLN A 539 117.85 15.40 -41.03
C GLN A 539 118.23 16.89 -41.08
N ILE A 540 117.30 17.76 -41.48
CA ILE A 540 117.53 19.21 -41.60
C ILE A 540 117.62 19.86 -40.21
N GLU A 541 116.77 19.43 -39.27
CA GLU A 541 116.75 19.96 -37.91
C GLU A 541 118.09 19.80 -37.17
N ASN A 542 118.84 18.73 -37.42
CA ASN A 542 120.02 18.40 -36.63
C ASN A 542 121.19 19.36 -36.89
N LEU A 543 121.37 19.80 -38.13
CA LEU A 543 122.33 20.87 -38.47
C LEU A 543 121.93 22.23 -37.89
N GLN A 544 120.63 22.49 -37.70
CA GLN A 544 120.14 23.72 -37.08
C GLN A 544 120.34 23.73 -35.56
N LYS A 545 120.25 22.56 -34.90
CA LYS A 545 120.45 22.42 -33.44
C LYS A 545 121.87 22.83 -33.00
N GLU A 546 122.91 22.48 -33.77
CA GLU A 546 124.30 22.82 -33.41
C GLU A 546 124.59 24.32 -33.46
N LEU A 547 124.11 25.03 -34.49
CA LEU A 547 124.23 26.49 -34.60
C LEU A 547 123.47 27.19 -33.47
N ASN A 548 122.25 26.72 -33.16
CA ASN A 548 121.45 27.23 -32.06
C ASN A 548 122.15 27.05 -30.70
N ASN A 549 122.85 25.94 -30.46
CA ASN A 549 123.56 25.66 -29.21
C ASN A 549 124.71 26.65 -28.87
N VAL A 550 125.21 27.41 -29.85
CA VAL A 550 126.19 28.49 -29.61
C VAL A 550 125.49 29.81 -29.30
N LEU A 551 124.41 30.12 -30.02
CA LEU A 551 123.62 31.34 -29.82
C LEU A 551 122.86 31.31 -28.48
N THR A 552 122.28 30.17 -28.10
CA THR A 552 121.55 30.02 -26.83
C THR A 552 122.43 30.26 -25.60
N LYS A 553 123.69 29.81 -25.61
CA LYS A 553 124.61 30.04 -24.48
C LYS A 553 124.89 31.52 -24.22
N ARG A 554 124.97 32.34 -25.27
CA ARG A 554 125.10 33.79 -25.12
C ARG A 554 123.79 34.43 -24.67
N ALA A 555 122.68 34.06 -25.33
CA ALA A 555 121.35 34.56 -24.96
C ALA A 555 120.99 34.22 -23.50
N GLN A 556 121.37 33.05 -23.00
CA GLN A 556 121.16 32.63 -21.61
C GLN A 556 121.83 33.56 -20.60
N GLN A 557 123.03 34.08 -20.88
CA GLN A 557 123.74 34.99 -19.95
C GLN A 557 123.13 36.41 -19.95
N GLU A 558 122.70 36.89 -21.12
CA GLU A 558 122.00 38.18 -21.25
C GLU A 558 120.57 38.09 -20.64
N GLU A 559 119.88 36.97 -20.85
CA GLU A 559 118.54 36.69 -20.31
C GLU A 559 118.57 36.37 -18.80
N GLU A 560 119.62 35.76 -18.26
CA GLU A 560 119.77 35.57 -16.80
C GLU A 560 119.83 36.89 -16.03
N LEU A 561 120.39 37.94 -16.63
CA LEU A 561 120.42 39.29 -16.06
C LEU A 561 119.04 39.94 -16.17
N ARG A 562 118.43 39.89 -17.35
CA ARG A 562 117.06 40.38 -17.57
C ARG A 562 116.05 39.69 -16.66
N CYS A 563 116.10 38.37 -16.51
CA CYS A 563 115.25 37.61 -15.61
C CYS A 563 115.37 38.05 -14.14
N LYS A 564 116.53 38.53 -13.67
CA LYS A 564 116.70 39.03 -12.29
C LYS A 564 116.06 40.41 -12.12
N GLU A 565 116.16 41.26 -13.14
CA GLU A 565 115.59 42.61 -13.18
C GLU A 565 114.07 42.60 -13.43
N VAL A 566 113.59 41.73 -14.32
CA VAL A 566 112.17 41.43 -14.56
C VAL A 566 111.53 40.89 -13.29
N LYS A 567 112.12 39.90 -12.60
CA LYS A 567 111.57 39.39 -11.32
C LYS A 567 111.48 40.46 -10.22
N LEU A 568 112.39 41.43 -10.19
CA LEU A 568 112.33 42.57 -9.26
C LEU A 568 111.16 43.52 -9.57
N ASN A 569 110.75 43.61 -10.84
CA ASN A 569 109.63 44.42 -11.28
C ASN A 569 108.30 43.64 -11.21
N GLU A 570 108.30 42.36 -11.54
CA GLU A 570 107.18 41.43 -11.37
C GLU A 570 106.74 41.33 -9.91
N THR A 571 107.69 41.20 -8.97
CA THR A 571 107.36 41.16 -7.52
C THR A 571 106.77 42.48 -7.01
N LYS A 572 107.18 43.63 -7.58
CA LYS A 572 106.55 44.94 -7.28
C LYS A 572 105.18 45.08 -7.91
N SER A 573 104.98 44.64 -9.16
CA SER A 573 103.64 44.66 -9.77
C SER A 573 102.71 43.66 -9.10
N GLN A 574 103.20 42.49 -8.67
CA GLN A 574 102.46 41.54 -7.84
C GLN A 574 102.08 42.16 -6.50
N GLN A 575 102.98 42.92 -5.85
CA GLN A 575 102.62 43.66 -4.63
C GLN A 575 101.50 44.67 -4.89
N ILE A 576 101.60 45.48 -5.96
CA ILE A 576 100.55 46.47 -6.31
C ILE A 576 99.22 45.77 -6.64
N VAL A 577 99.24 44.71 -7.44
CA VAL A 577 98.04 43.93 -7.78
C VAL A 577 97.44 43.29 -6.52
N LEU A 578 98.24 42.76 -5.59
CA LEU A 578 97.73 42.27 -4.30
C LEU A 578 97.16 43.40 -3.42
N GLU A 579 97.74 44.60 -3.44
CA GLU A 579 97.20 45.80 -2.76
C GLU A 579 95.94 46.40 -3.46
N GLU A 580 95.69 46.03 -4.71
CA GLU A 580 94.46 46.33 -5.45
C GLU A 580 93.40 45.23 -5.22
N GLU A 581 93.76 43.95 -5.33
CA GLU A 581 92.91 42.80 -4.98
C GLU A 581 92.43 42.85 -3.53
N ILE A 582 93.30 43.20 -2.55
CA ILE A 582 92.88 43.40 -1.15
C ILE A 582 91.86 44.54 -1.03
N ARG A 583 91.97 45.59 -1.83
CA ARG A 583 91.08 46.76 -1.84
C ARG A 583 89.74 46.44 -2.52
N GLU A 584 89.77 45.65 -3.60
CA GLU A 584 88.56 45.11 -4.22
C GLU A 584 87.87 44.10 -3.30
N MET A 585 88.62 43.24 -2.61
CA MET A 585 88.10 42.30 -1.61
C MET A 585 87.53 43.01 -0.37
N GLN A 586 88.10 44.14 0.05
CA GLN A 586 87.47 45.03 1.04
C GLN A 586 86.19 45.67 0.48
N GLY A 587 86.17 46.06 -0.79
CA GLY A 587 84.99 46.60 -1.47
C GLY A 587 83.89 45.57 -1.72
N THR A 588 84.20 44.27 -1.91
CA THR A 588 83.21 43.19 -1.96
C THR A 588 82.79 42.75 -0.58
N ALA A 589 83.69 42.72 0.41
CA ALA A 589 83.34 42.52 1.82
C ALA A 589 82.35 43.59 2.30
N GLN A 590 82.59 44.89 2.05
CA GLN A 590 81.66 45.97 2.39
C GLN A 590 80.31 45.85 1.66
N LYS A 591 80.29 45.37 0.41
CA LYS A 591 79.03 45.06 -0.29
C LYS A 591 78.30 43.90 0.37
N LEU A 592 79.00 42.82 0.72
CA LEU A 592 78.44 41.67 1.44
C LEU A 592 78.02 42.02 2.87
N GLU A 593 78.70 42.95 3.54
CA GLU A 593 78.28 43.51 4.83
C GLU A 593 77.05 44.40 4.67
N SER A 594 76.93 45.17 3.58
CA SER A 594 75.72 45.94 3.29
C SER A 594 74.54 45.05 2.87
N GLU A 595 74.82 43.92 2.23
CA GLU A 595 73.82 42.91 1.84
C GLU A 595 73.46 42.00 3.01
N LEU A 596 74.38 41.71 3.93
CA LEU A 596 74.11 41.09 5.22
C LEU A 596 73.41 42.06 6.16
N GLN A 597 73.71 43.36 6.10
CA GLN A 597 72.90 44.38 6.77
C GLN A 597 71.53 44.52 6.13
N LYS A 598 71.34 44.20 4.85
CA LYS A 598 70.02 43.96 4.21
C LYS A 598 69.45 42.57 4.43
N GLN A 599 70.23 41.61 4.91
CA GLN A 599 69.76 40.37 5.53
C GLN A 599 69.78 40.48 7.08
N ILE A 600 69.88 41.72 7.57
CA ILE A 600 69.39 42.27 8.85
C ILE A 600 68.49 43.53 8.55
N LEU A 601 68.22 43.85 7.27
CA LEU A 601 67.29 44.86 6.71
C LEU A 601 66.51 44.38 5.43
N LEU A 602 65.52 43.45 5.56
CA LEU A 602 64.37 43.15 4.67
C LEU A 602 63.20 42.32 5.33
N GLN A 603 63.49 41.33 6.19
CA GLN A 603 62.57 40.26 6.66
C GLN A 603 62.25 40.09 8.19
N ASN A 604 62.77 40.87 9.15
CA ASN A 604 62.20 41.15 10.48
C ASN A 604 60.92 41.99 10.37
N GLN A 605 60.70 42.70 9.25
CA GLN A 605 59.33 43.01 8.86
C GLN A 605 58.53 41.71 8.83
N MET A 606 59.00 40.61 8.22
CA MET A 606 58.33 39.29 8.36
C MET A 606 58.29 38.75 9.81
N LYS A 607 59.21 39.09 10.72
CA LYS A 607 59.07 38.73 12.16
C LYS A 607 57.92 39.51 12.80
N ASN A 608 57.88 40.81 12.59
CA ASN A 608 56.87 41.71 13.13
C ASN A 608 55.49 41.47 12.47
N GLU A 609 55.46 41.11 11.19
CA GLU A 609 54.28 40.67 10.45
C GLU A 609 53.84 39.28 10.91
N LYS A 610 54.76 38.35 11.17
CA LYS A 610 54.44 37.07 11.79
C LYS A 610 53.82 37.27 13.18
N GLU A 611 54.38 38.15 14.00
CA GLU A 611 53.86 38.46 15.33
C GLU A 611 52.47 39.11 15.24
N ARG A 612 52.25 40.03 14.29
CA ARG A 612 50.90 40.56 13.98
C ARG A 612 49.91 39.50 13.48
N LEU A 613 50.34 38.59 12.62
CA LEU A 613 49.51 37.49 12.12
C LEU A 613 49.20 36.46 13.22
N GLU A 614 50.08 36.30 14.20
CA GLU A 614 49.83 35.50 15.40
C GLU A 614 48.84 36.23 16.34
N GLU A 615 48.95 37.54 16.54
CA GLU A 615 47.95 38.36 17.25
C GLU A 615 46.57 38.34 16.55
N GLU A 616 46.52 38.51 15.23
CA GLU A 616 45.29 38.41 14.43
C GLU A 616 44.66 37.00 14.55
N LEU A 617 45.47 35.94 14.51
CA LEU A 617 45.01 34.56 14.71
C LEU A 617 44.45 34.35 16.13
N GLU A 618 45.11 34.87 17.17
CA GLU A 618 44.61 34.80 18.55
C GLU A 618 43.26 35.55 18.70
N THR A 619 43.11 36.75 18.13
CA THR A 619 41.82 37.46 18.17
C THR A 619 40.73 36.73 17.38
N ALA A 620 41.05 36.13 16.24
CA ALA A 620 40.11 35.32 15.45
C ALA A 620 39.67 34.05 16.22
N ASN A 621 40.59 33.38 16.94
CA ASN A 621 40.26 32.26 17.81
C ASN A 621 39.35 32.70 18.97
N MET A 622 39.65 33.81 19.64
CA MET A 622 38.82 34.38 20.72
C MET A 622 37.42 34.85 20.26
N ILE A 623 37.22 35.08 18.96
CA ILE A 623 35.90 35.34 18.35
C ILE A 623 35.18 34.01 18.08
N ASN A 624 35.87 33.06 17.46
CA ASN A 624 35.37 31.71 17.16
C ASN A 624 34.89 30.97 18.43
N GLU A 625 35.63 31.06 19.54
CA GLU A 625 35.20 30.49 20.83
C GLU A 625 33.88 31.09 21.33
N LYS A 626 33.72 32.43 21.25
CA LYS A 626 32.48 33.11 21.66
C LYS A 626 31.30 32.80 20.74
N ASP A 627 31.55 32.61 19.45
CA ASP A 627 30.51 32.19 18.51
C ASP A 627 30.14 30.70 18.68
N GLN A 628 31.05 29.85 19.17
CA GLN A 628 30.73 28.50 19.64
C GLN A 628 29.90 28.53 20.95
N GLU A 629 30.23 29.40 21.92
CA GLU A 629 29.40 29.61 23.12
C GLU A 629 27.97 30.02 22.76
N ARG A 630 27.81 31.03 21.89
CA ARG A 630 26.52 31.48 21.33
C ARG A 630 25.78 30.37 20.57
N PHE A 631 26.50 29.53 19.84
CA PHE A 631 25.89 28.39 19.15
C PHE A 631 25.37 27.33 20.12
N LEU A 632 26.07 27.09 21.24
CA LEU A 632 25.61 26.20 22.31
C LEU A 632 24.38 26.78 23.04
N GLU A 633 24.36 28.09 23.32
CA GLU A 633 23.20 28.79 23.89
C GLU A 633 21.98 28.69 22.96
N MET A 634 22.14 29.00 21.67
CA MET A 634 21.10 28.83 20.66
C MET A 634 20.66 27.35 20.50
N GLN A 635 21.57 26.39 20.69
CA GLN A 635 21.21 24.96 20.69
C GLN A 635 20.35 24.58 21.90
N VAL A 636 20.55 25.20 23.07
CA VAL A 636 19.70 25.04 24.25
C VAL A 636 18.31 25.64 23.98
N ASP A 637 18.23 26.83 23.41
CA ASP A 637 16.95 27.44 23.05
C ASP A 637 16.18 26.65 21.98
N ILE A 638 16.87 26.10 20.98
CA ILE A 638 16.26 25.20 20.00
C ILE A 638 15.69 23.94 20.67
N LYS A 639 16.37 23.38 21.70
CA LYS A 639 15.84 22.25 22.49
C LYS A 639 14.60 22.68 23.27
N ASN A 640 14.64 23.81 23.98
CA ASN A 640 13.52 24.37 24.74
C ASN A 640 12.28 24.61 23.86
N LEU A 641 12.46 25.30 22.72
CA LEU A 641 11.40 25.53 21.73
C LEU A 641 10.88 24.23 21.11
N SER A 642 11.74 23.22 20.92
CA SER A 642 11.31 21.90 20.42
C SER A 642 10.44 21.14 21.44
N ALA A 643 10.74 21.25 22.74
CA ALA A 643 9.94 20.67 23.82
C ALA A 643 8.57 21.37 23.92
N ILE A 644 8.55 22.71 23.94
CA ILE A 644 7.30 23.49 23.92
C ILE A 644 6.45 23.14 22.69
N ARG A 645 7.06 22.98 21.51
CA ARG A 645 6.34 22.54 20.29
C ARG A 645 5.79 21.12 20.41
N ALA A 646 6.52 20.20 21.05
CA ALA A 646 6.04 18.84 21.31
C ALA A 646 4.85 18.83 22.29
N GLU A 647 4.92 19.60 23.38
CA GLU A 647 3.79 19.78 24.30
C GLU A 647 2.56 20.36 23.62
N LEU A 648 2.72 21.39 22.78
CA LEU A 648 1.63 21.99 22.01
C LEU A 648 1.04 20.99 21.01
N THR A 649 1.87 20.15 20.38
CA THR A 649 1.42 19.11 19.45
C THR A 649 0.64 18.01 20.20
N ASN A 650 1.09 17.62 21.40
CA ASN A 650 0.37 16.67 22.25
C ASN A 650 -0.99 17.23 22.70
N LYS A 651 -1.03 18.48 23.16
CA LYS A 651 -2.28 19.19 23.53
C LYS A 651 -3.25 19.27 22.34
N ILE A 652 -2.77 19.59 21.13
CA ILE A 652 -3.60 19.57 19.91
C ILE A 652 -4.11 18.16 19.60
N ALA A 653 -3.29 17.12 19.78
CA ALA A 653 -3.71 15.73 19.58
C ALA A 653 -4.70 15.22 20.65
N GLU A 654 -4.66 15.77 21.87
CA GLU A 654 -5.62 15.52 22.94
C GLU A 654 -6.96 16.23 22.69
N GLU A 655 -6.94 17.52 22.32
CA GLU A 655 -8.10 18.27 21.87
C GLU A 655 -8.76 17.63 20.63
N GLU A 656 -7.97 17.12 19.68
CA GLU A 656 -8.51 16.36 18.55
C GLU A 656 -9.19 15.05 18.96
N LYS A 657 -8.68 14.34 19.99
CA LYS A 657 -9.33 13.13 20.52
C LYS A 657 -10.64 13.49 21.22
N ALA A 658 -10.61 14.49 22.11
CA ALA A 658 -11.80 14.99 22.80
C ALA A 658 -12.87 15.46 21.80
N LYS A 659 -12.48 16.18 20.75
CA LYS A 659 -13.39 16.58 19.66
C LYS A 659 -13.98 15.39 18.90
N LYS A 660 -13.19 14.36 18.60
CA LYS A 660 -13.67 13.13 17.95
C LYS A 660 -14.62 12.34 18.84
N GLU A 661 -14.37 12.31 20.14
CA GLU A 661 -15.26 11.70 21.15
C GLU A 661 -16.57 12.49 21.30
N ILE A 662 -16.53 13.81 21.39
CA ILE A 662 -17.72 14.68 21.41
C ILE A 662 -18.55 14.51 20.13
N LEU A 663 -17.91 14.42 18.95
CA LEU A 663 -18.61 14.16 17.68
C LEU A 663 -19.25 12.77 17.63
N LYS A 664 -18.59 11.74 18.19
CA LYS A 664 -19.18 10.40 18.33
C LYS A 664 -20.39 10.45 19.27
N ASN A 665 -20.23 11.03 20.45
CA ASN A 665 -21.30 11.15 21.45
C ASN A 665 -22.49 11.96 20.91
N PHE A 666 -22.26 13.00 20.10
CA PHE A 666 -23.31 13.72 19.40
C PHE A 666 -24.02 12.84 18.36
N SER A 667 -23.27 12.06 17.55
CA SER A 667 -23.86 11.13 16.58
C SER A 667 -24.68 10.02 17.25
N ASP A 668 -24.22 9.50 18.39
CA ASP A 668 -24.93 8.44 19.13
C ASP A 668 -26.15 9.00 19.89
N LEU A 669 -26.08 10.23 20.42
CA LEU A 669 -27.26 10.97 20.92
C LEU A 669 -28.26 11.29 19.81
N GLN A 670 -27.80 11.65 18.60
CA GLN A 670 -28.67 11.88 17.45
C GLN A 670 -29.40 10.60 17.06
N LYS A 671 -28.72 9.45 16.96
CA LYS A 671 -29.36 8.14 16.71
C LYS A 671 -30.37 7.77 17.81
N HIS A 672 -30.07 8.09 19.07
CA HIS A 672 -31.03 7.91 20.16
C HIS A 672 -32.25 8.83 20.04
N GLN A 673 -32.09 10.08 19.58
CA GLN A 673 -33.21 10.98 19.30
C GLN A 673 -34.03 10.50 18.09
N GLU A 674 -33.38 10.05 17.01
CA GLU A 674 -34.01 9.52 15.80
C GLU A 674 -34.81 8.25 16.10
N SER A 675 -34.21 7.25 16.78
CA SER A 675 -34.91 6.03 17.20
C SER A 675 -36.05 6.31 18.19
N LYS A 676 -35.92 7.30 19.10
CA LYS A 676 -37.05 7.72 19.94
C LYS A 676 -38.15 8.45 19.15
N GLN A 677 -37.82 9.14 18.06
CA GLN A 677 -38.79 9.71 17.14
C GLN A 677 -39.47 8.62 16.29
N GLU A 678 -38.78 7.54 15.94
CA GLU A 678 -39.35 6.34 15.30
C GLU A 678 -40.28 5.57 16.26
N GLU A 679 -39.91 5.39 17.53
CA GLU A 679 -40.81 4.87 18.57
C GLU A 679 -42.06 5.77 18.75
N MET A 680 -41.89 7.09 18.81
CA MET A 680 -43.01 8.04 18.91
C MET A 680 -43.93 8.04 17.68
N THR A 681 -43.39 7.86 16.47
CA THR A 681 -44.20 7.81 15.24
C THR A 681 -44.86 6.46 15.03
N THR A 682 -44.21 5.34 15.38
CA THR A 682 -44.82 4.01 15.35
C THR A 682 -45.91 3.83 16.41
N THR A 683 -45.70 4.28 17.64
CA THR A 683 -46.77 4.30 18.68
C THR A 683 -47.91 5.25 18.31
N SER A 684 -47.62 6.43 17.75
CA SER A 684 -48.66 7.33 17.22
C SER A 684 -49.45 6.72 16.06
N TRP A 685 -48.80 5.91 15.21
CA TRP A 685 -49.46 5.16 14.14
C TRP A 685 -50.31 4.00 14.69
N GLN A 686 -49.81 3.24 15.67
CA GLN A 686 -50.58 2.20 16.37
C GLN A 686 -51.83 2.78 17.04
N LEU A 687 -51.68 3.85 17.85
CA LEU A 687 -52.79 4.57 18.46
C LEU A 687 -53.76 5.16 17.43
N LYS A 688 -53.31 5.47 16.20
CA LYS A 688 -54.20 5.86 15.10
C LYS A 688 -54.98 4.65 14.57
N MET A 689 -54.31 3.52 14.32
CA MET A 689 -54.96 2.28 13.87
C MET A 689 -55.98 1.77 14.90
N GLU A 690 -55.66 1.77 16.19
CA GLU A 690 -56.60 1.43 17.27
C GLU A 690 -57.81 2.38 17.28
N ARG A 691 -57.60 3.70 17.16
CA ARG A 691 -58.70 4.68 17.06
C ARG A 691 -59.54 4.48 15.81
N ASP A 692 -58.95 4.08 14.68
CA ASP A 692 -59.67 3.86 13.42
C ASP A 692 -60.41 2.51 13.44
N VAL A 693 -59.85 1.47 14.07
CA VAL A 693 -60.54 0.20 14.40
C VAL A 693 -61.71 0.44 15.34
N HIS A 694 -61.53 1.15 16.46
CA HIS A 694 -62.63 1.44 17.38
C HIS A 694 -63.73 2.31 16.75
N LYS A 695 -63.41 3.21 15.80
CA LYS A 695 -64.43 3.91 14.99
C LYS A 695 -65.21 2.94 14.11
N GLN A 696 -64.52 1.98 13.49
CA GLN A 696 -65.12 0.96 12.66
C GLN A 696 -66.01 0.02 13.49
N GLU A 697 -65.52 -0.52 14.60
CA GLU A 697 -66.30 -1.32 15.56
C GLU A 697 -67.53 -0.55 16.08
N LEU A 698 -67.40 0.74 16.43
CA LEU A 698 -68.54 1.57 16.82
C LEU A 698 -69.51 1.84 15.66
N SER A 699 -69.05 1.88 14.42
CA SER A 699 -69.91 1.97 13.23
C SER A 699 -70.65 0.66 12.98
N ASP A 700 -69.94 -0.46 13.09
CA ASP A 700 -70.48 -1.80 12.87
C ASP A 700 -71.48 -2.17 13.95
N LEU A 701 -71.17 -1.94 15.23
CA LEU A 701 -72.12 -2.09 16.35
C LEU A 701 -73.35 -1.17 16.22
N ARG A 702 -73.21 0.04 15.66
CA ARG A 702 -74.38 0.89 15.33
C ARG A 702 -75.21 0.28 14.19
N SER A 703 -74.55 -0.29 13.19
CA SER A 703 -75.23 -0.98 12.08
C SER A 703 -75.93 -2.26 12.55
N GLU A 704 -75.30 -3.03 13.45
CA GLU A 704 -75.85 -4.23 14.07
C GLU A 704 -77.01 -3.88 14.99
N LEU A 705 -76.90 -2.85 15.83
CA LEU A 705 -77.99 -2.37 16.66
C LEU A 705 -79.19 -1.91 15.80
N GLN A 706 -78.95 -1.23 14.68
CA GLN A 706 -80.01 -0.84 13.74
C GLN A 706 -80.58 -2.05 12.97
N ASN A 707 -79.77 -3.05 12.64
CA ASN A 707 -80.21 -4.30 12.03
C ASN A 707 -81.02 -5.17 13.01
N VAL A 708 -80.61 -5.25 14.28
CA VAL A 708 -81.35 -5.93 15.37
C VAL A 708 -82.64 -5.18 15.68
N LYS A 709 -82.61 -3.84 15.73
CA LYS A 709 -83.82 -3.01 15.88
C LYS A 709 -84.80 -3.27 14.75
N THR A 710 -84.39 -3.17 13.48
CA THR A 710 -85.31 -3.42 12.36
C THR A 710 -85.72 -4.90 12.26
N LYS A 711 -84.89 -5.86 12.70
CA LYS A 711 -85.31 -7.27 12.84
C LYS A 711 -86.37 -7.40 13.93
N HIS A 712 -86.19 -6.76 15.09
CA HIS A 712 -87.20 -6.77 16.16
C HIS A 712 -88.50 -6.09 15.72
N GLU A 713 -88.44 -4.97 15.01
CA GLU A 713 -89.61 -4.30 14.43
C GLU A 713 -90.35 -5.21 13.42
N ARG A 714 -89.62 -5.94 12.55
CA ARG A 714 -90.21 -6.96 11.66
C ARG A 714 -90.83 -8.12 12.45
N ASN A 715 -90.09 -8.70 13.39
CA ASN A 715 -90.57 -9.81 14.22
C ASN A 715 -91.80 -9.42 15.03
N VAL A 716 -91.89 -8.19 15.56
CA VAL A 716 -93.07 -7.67 16.26
C VAL A 716 -94.23 -7.46 15.28
N GLN A 717 -93.99 -6.95 14.08
CA GLN A 717 -95.03 -6.85 13.04
C GLN A 717 -95.55 -8.23 12.59
N GLU A 718 -94.67 -9.24 12.54
CA GLU A 718 -95.02 -10.63 12.21
C GLU A 718 -95.76 -11.32 13.35
N LEU A 719 -95.31 -11.16 14.61
CA LEU A 719 -96.03 -11.65 15.78
C LEU A 719 -97.42 -10.97 15.91
N MET A 720 -97.52 -9.68 15.58
CA MET A 720 -98.80 -8.97 15.45
C MET A 720 -99.63 -9.40 14.23
N LYS A 721 -99.09 -10.12 13.24
CA LYS A 721 -99.88 -10.78 12.19
C LYS A 721 -100.35 -12.15 12.68
N LEU A 722 -99.46 -12.94 13.26
CA LEU A 722 -99.75 -14.26 13.85
C LEU A 722 -100.85 -14.16 14.92
N PHE A 723 -100.74 -13.27 15.91
CA PHE A 723 -101.81 -13.06 16.90
C PHE A 723 -103.14 -12.58 16.31
N ARG A 724 -103.13 -11.94 15.12
CA ARG A 724 -104.37 -11.61 14.39
C ARG A 724 -104.93 -12.84 13.68
N GLN A 725 -104.08 -13.64 13.02
CA GLN A 725 -104.46 -14.90 12.40
C GLN A 725 -104.98 -15.90 13.43
N GLU A 726 -104.28 -16.12 14.54
CA GLU A 726 -104.75 -16.97 15.66
C GLU A 726 -106.08 -16.47 16.25
N LYS A 727 -106.28 -15.15 16.37
CA LYS A 727 -107.56 -14.58 16.82
C LYS A 727 -108.68 -14.81 15.80
N ASP A 728 -108.44 -14.55 14.53
CA ASP A 728 -109.42 -14.75 13.46
C ASP A 728 -109.74 -16.24 13.27
N GLU A 729 -108.75 -17.12 13.43
CA GLU A 729 -108.89 -18.57 13.46
C GLU A 729 -109.65 -19.04 14.69
N ALA A 730 -109.35 -18.55 15.89
CA ALA A 730 -110.11 -18.86 17.10
C ALA A 730 -111.57 -18.40 16.98
N GLU A 731 -111.82 -17.21 16.43
CA GLU A 731 -113.17 -16.78 16.08
C GLU A 731 -113.83 -17.69 15.04
N ASN A 732 -113.11 -18.13 14.01
CA ASN A 732 -113.63 -19.09 13.02
C ASN A 732 -113.89 -20.48 13.60
N HIS A 733 -113.12 -20.94 14.59
CA HIS A 733 -113.42 -22.15 15.35
C HIS A 733 -114.66 -21.95 16.24
N ILE A 734 -114.80 -20.82 16.93
CA ILE A 734 -116.01 -20.49 17.72
C ILE A 734 -117.25 -20.37 16.82
N ARG A 735 -117.12 -19.85 15.59
CA ARG A 735 -118.21 -19.80 14.60
C ARG A 735 -118.59 -21.22 14.13
N ARG A 736 -117.61 -22.08 13.82
CA ARG A 736 -117.84 -23.49 13.43
C ARG A 736 -118.44 -24.33 14.55
N LEU A 737 -117.91 -24.26 15.76
CA LEU A 737 -118.48 -24.93 16.94
C LEU A 737 -119.92 -24.46 17.24
N LYS A 738 -120.28 -23.21 16.89
CA LYS A 738 -121.67 -22.72 16.98
C LYS A 738 -122.59 -23.29 15.89
N THR A 739 -122.12 -23.51 14.66
CA THR A 739 -122.91 -24.20 13.63
C THR A 739 -123.02 -25.69 13.91
N GLU A 740 -121.92 -26.35 14.28
CA GLU A 740 -121.87 -27.76 14.67
C GLU A 740 -122.79 -28.03 15.87
N LEU A 741 -122.80 -27.19 16.91
CA LEU A 741 -123.74 -27.31 18.04
C LEU A 741 -125.22 -27.14 17.63
N VAL A 742 -125.52 -26.39 16.57
CA VAL A 742 -126.89 -26.28 16.02
C VAL A 742 -127.24 -27.51 15.18
N GLU A 743 -126.28 -28.02 14.41
CA GLU A 743 -126.42 -29.24 13.62
C GLU A 743 -126.57 -30.48 14.50
N GLU A 744 -125.79 -30.64 15.58
CA GLU A 744 -125.99 -31.68 16.59
C GLU A 744 -127.36 -31.55 17.28
N LYS A 745 -127.78 -30.33 17.65
CA LYS A 745 -129.14 -30.11 18.21
C LYS A 745 -130.25 -30.48 17.24
N ASN A 746 -130.00 -30.45 15.93
CA ASN A 746 -130.94 -30.92 14.91
C ASN A 746 -130.81 -32.43 14.65
N LEU A 747 -129.59 -32.99 14.69
CA LEU A 747 -129.32 -34.41 14.59
C LEU A 747 -129.92 -35.19 15.77
N VAL A 748 -129.79 -34.71 17.00
CA VAL A 748 -130.42 -35.30 18.19
C VAL A 748 -131.95 -35.26 18.10
N LYS A 749 -132.54 -34.20 17.54
CA LYS A 749 -133.99 -34.14 17.25
C LYS A 749 -134.39 -35.16 16.16
N ALA A 750 -133.57 -35.34 15.13
CA ALA A 750 -133.81 -36.32 14.07
C ALA A 750 -133.63 -37.77 14.57
N GLN A 751 -132.62 -38.03 15.40
CA GLN A 751 -132.36 -39.32 16.03
C GLN A 751 -133.47 -39.69 17.02
N ARG A 752 -133.93 -38.76 17.88
CA ARG A 752 -135.12 -39.01 18.73
C ARG A 752 -136.36 -39.37 17.90
N ARG A 753 -136.62 -38.68 16.79
CA ARG A 753 -137.70 -39.03 15.85
C ARG A 753 -137.49 -40.39 15.16
N LYS A 754 -136.26 -40.81 14.92
CA LYS A 754 -135.93 -42.17 14.41
C LYS A 754 -136.15 -43.23 15.49
N VAL A 755 -135.75 -42.99 16.73
CA VAL A 755 -135.93 -43.90 17.87
C VAL A 755 -137.41 -44.09 18.19
N GLU A 756 -138.22 -43.02 18.24
CA GLU A 756 -139.67 -43.17 18.45
C GLU A 756 -140.35 -43.93 17.29
N LYS A 757 -139.91 -43.72 16.04
CA LYS A 757 -140.40 -44.55 14.92
C LYS A 757 -140.02 -46.02 15.09
N MET A 758 -138.73 -46.32 15.29
CA MET A 758 -138.26 -47.69 15.51
C MET A 758 -138.92 -48.34 16.72
N LYS A 759 -139.25 -47.58 17.77
CA LYS A 759 -140.05 -48.07 18.89
C LYS A 759 -141.46 -48.45 18.43
N THR A 760 -142.21 -47.56 17.75
CA THR A 760 -143.54 -47.90 17.23
C THR A 760 -143.53 -49.01 16.18
N ASP A 761 -142.41 -49.23 15.50
CA ASP A 761 -142.25 -50.33 14.54
C ASP A 761 -141.85 -51.63 15.26
N CYS A 762 -141.09 -51.58 16.36
CA CYS A 762 -140.87 -52.72 17.27
C CYS A 762 -142.17 -53.12 18.00
N ASP A 763 -142.98 -52.17 18.46
CA ASP A 763 -144.25 -52.43 19.12
C ASP A 763 -145.20 -53.18 18.15
N LYS A 764 -145.29 -52.74 16.88
CA LYS A 764 -145.99 -53.49 15.81
C LYS A 764 -145.39 -54.86 15.54
N LEU A 765 -144.06 -54.98 15.45
CA LEU A 765 -143.41 -56.28 15.23
C LEU A 765 -143.64 -57.26 16.39
N VAL A 766 -143.92 -56.77 17.61
CA VAL A 766 -144.36 -57.60 18.74
C VAL A 766 -145.83 -58.01 18.59
N GLU A 767 -146.71 -57.12 18.12
CA GLU A 767 -148.11 -57.46 17.77
C GLU A 767 -148.18 -58.46 16.60
N GLU A 768 -147.37 -58.28 15.55
CA GLU A 768 -147.24 -59.18 14.42
C GLU A 768 -146.59 -60.51 14.83
N LEU A 769 -145.58 -60.50 15.71
CA LEU A 769 -144.97 -61.73 16.23
C LEU A 769 -145.96 -62.50 17.11
N THR A 770 -146.71 -61.85 17.99
CA THR A 770 -147.70 -62.54 18.84
C THR A 770 -148.89 -63.06 18.04
N GLN A 771 -149.35 -62.34 17.01
CA GLN A 771 -150.33 -62.87 16.03
C GLN A 771 -149.75 -64.06 15.25
N SER A 772 -148.50 -63.97 14.79
CA SER A 772 -147.79 -65.05 14.09
C SER A 772 -147.56 -66.27 14.99
N GLU A 773 -147.28 -66.09 16.27
CA GLU A 773 -147.16 -67.15 17.28
C GLU A 773 -148.51 -67.78 17.58
N GLU A 774 -149.58 -66.99 17.72
CA GLU A 774 -150.94 -67.51 17.81
C GLU A 774 -151.32 -68.36 16.59
N GLU A 775 -151.06 -67.86 15.38
CA GLU A 775 -151.21 -68.61 14.14
C GLU A 775 -150.30 -69.85 14.10
N ASN A 776 -149.09 -69.78 14.64
CA ASN A 776 -148.21 -70.92 14.83
C ASN A 776 -148.84 -71.97 15.76
N THR A 777 -149.50 -71.58 16.86
CA THR A 777 -150.22 -72.55 17.70
C THR A 777 -151.50 -73.09 17.04
N LYS A 778 -152.16 -72.30 16.18
CA LYS A 778 -153.31 -72.75 15.37
C LYS A 778 -152.84 -73.73 14.28
N LEU A 779 -151.68 -73.49 13.67
CA LEU A 779 -151.02 -74.36 12.71
C LEU A 779 -150.40 -75.61 13.36
N ARG A 780 -149.84 -75.52 14.57
CA ARG A 780 -149.36 -76.69 15.33
C ARG A 780 -150.50 -77.61 15.70
N ARG A 781 -151.63 -77.10 16.21
CA ARG A 781 -152.85 -77.92 16.42
C ARG A 781 -153.35 -78.59 15.12
N LYS A 782 -153.24 -77.90 13.96
CA LYS A 782 -153.52 -78.50 12.64
C LYS A 782 -152.45 -79.53 12.22
N TYR A 783 -151.19 -79.33 12.58
CA TYR A 783 -150.09 -80.27 12.34
C TYR A 783 -150.19 -81.50 13.24
N GLU A 784 -150.60 -81.37 14.51
CA GLU A 784 -150.96 -82.50 15.38
C GLU A 784 -152.14 -83.31 14.79
N LEU A 785 -153.16 -82.65 14.24
CA LEU A 785 -154.27 -83.32 13.54
C LEU A 785 -153.80 -84.02 12.27
N VAL A 786 -153.06 -83.33 11.39
CA VAL A 786 -152.48 -83.94 10.18
C VAL A 786 -151.48 -85.04 10.52
N LYS A 787 -150.79 -84.96 11.67
CA LYS A 787 -149.94 -86.03 12.17
C LYS A 787 -150.77 -87.23 12.63
N GLN A 788 -151.92 -87.04 13.27
CA GLN A 788 -152.84 -88.12 13.60
C GLN A 788 -153.44 -88.76 12.32
N GLU A 789 -153.82 -87.95 11.32
CA GLU A 789 -154.23 -88.43 10.00
C GLU A 789 -153.09 -89.20 9.29
N LEU A 790 -151.83 -88.76 9.44
CA LEU A 790 -150.65 -89.47 8.93
C LEU A 790 -150.35 -90.76 9.72
N GLU A 791 -150.53 -90.78 11.04
CA GLU A 791 -150.43 -91.99 11.87
C GLU A 791 -151.60 -92.98 11.61
N GLU A 792 -152.71 -92.53 11.04
CA GLU A 792 -153.76 -93.39 10.48
C GLU A 792 -153.46 -93.83 9.03
N LYS A 793 -152.81 -92.98 8.22
CA LYS A 793 -152.26 -93.35 6.92
C LYS A 793 -151.14 -94.39 7.04
N ASP A 794 -150.27 -94.28 8.04
CA ASP A 794 -149.25 -95.30 8.33
C ASP A 794 -149.89 -96.64 8.70
N LYS A 795 -151.01 -96.65 9.43
CA LYS A 795 -151.78 -97.89 9.68
C LYS A 795 -152.41 -98.44 8.38
N GLN A 796 -152.78 -97.58 7.42
CA GLN A 796 -153.20 -98.02 6.08
C GLN A 796 -152.01 -98.53 5.25
N ILE A 797 -150.82 -97.93 5.38
CA ILE A 797 -149.58 -98.37 4.73
C ILE A 797 -149.13 -99.72 5.28
N ASN A 798 -149.10 -99.92 6.61
CA ASN A 798 -148.77 -101.21 7.23
C ASN A 798 -149.72 -102.34 6.75
N ASN A 799 -151.03 -102.06 6.62
CA ASN A 799 -151.97 -103.02 6.02
C ASN A 799 -151.68 -103.31 4.52
N GLY A 800 -151.12 -102.33 3.80
CA GLY A 800 -150.61 -102.50 2.43
C GLY A 800 -149.28 -103.24 2.35
N GLU A 801 -148.37 -103.01 3.30
CA GLU A 801 -147.13 -103.78 3.47
C GLU A 801 -147.42 -105.23 3.82
N ASP A 802 -148.44 -105.52 4.64
CA ASP A 802 -148.92 -106.89 4.87
C ASP A 802 -149.64 -107.49 3.67
N HIS A 803 -150.14 -106.69 2.72
CA HIS A 803 -150.62 -107.20 1.44
C HIS A 803 -149.45 -107.51 0.49
N LEU A 804 -148.42 -106.66 0.47
CA LEU A 804 -147.13 -106.92 -0.19
C LEU A 804 -146.45 -108.16 0.38
N ARG A 805 -146.42 -108.35 1.71
CA ARG A 805 -145.83 -109.52 2.39
C ARG A 805 -146.45 -110.83 1.90
N ARG A 806 -147.78 -110.88 1.78
CA ARG A 806 -148.51 -112.02 1.17
C ARG A 806 -148.25 -112.19 -0.33
N MET A 807 -147.99 -111.10 -1.06
CA MET A 807 -147.57 -111.19 -2.46
C MET A 807 -146.11 -111.65 -2.60
N GLU A 808 -145.26 -111.32 -1.63
CA GLU A 808 -143.86 -111.71 -1.51
C GLU A 808 -143.72 -113.20 -1.14
N GLU A 809 -144.63 -113.71 -0.30
CA GLU A 809 -144.80 -115.14 0.00
C GLU A 809 -145.27 -115.93 -1.23
N ALA A 810 -146.22 -115.40 -2.02
CA ALA A 810 -146.60 -115.99 -3.30
C ALA A 810 -145.46 -115.92 -4.34
N ARG A 811 -144.68 -114.84 -4.33
CA ARG A 811 -143.47 -114.67 -5.15
C ARG A 811 -142.40 -115.70 -4.78
N LEU A 812 -142.25 -116.02 -3.49
CA LEU A 812 -141.37 -117.09 -3.00
C LEU A 812 -141.85 -118.47 -3.46
N GLN A 813 -143.14 -118.78 -3.38
CA GLN A 813 -143.69 -120.06 -3.88
C GLN A 813 -143.48 -120.25 -5.40
N LEU A 814 -143.53 -119.17 -6.19
CA LEU A 814 -143.15 -119.19 -7.61
C LEU A 814 -141.62 -119.28 -7.82
N ARG A 815 -140.83 -118.80 -6.86
CA ARG A 815 -139.36 -118.88 -6.86
C ARG A 815 -138.88 -120.30 -6.59
N ASP A 816 -139.54 -121.01 -5.66
CA ASP A 816 -139.23 -122.41 -5.35
C ASP A 816 -139.57 -123.32 -6.55
N GLN A 817 -140.65 -123.01 -7.29
CA GLN A 817 -140.98 -123.68 -8.56
C GLN A 817 -139.94 -123.41 -9.66
N LEU A 818 -139.42 -122.18 -9.76
CA LEU A 818 -138.28 -121.88 -10.63
C LEU A 818 -137.02 -122.63 -10.19
N HIS A 819 -136.76 -122.74 -8.88
CA HIS A 819 -135.57 -123.38 -8.35
C HIS A 819 -135.52 -124.89 -8.63
N CYS A 820 -136.67 -125.56 -8.65
CA CYS A 820 -136.76 -126.94 -9.14
C CYS A 820 -136.34 -127.08 -10.63
N ILE A 821 -136.68 -126.09 -11.48
CA ILE A 821 -136.30 -126.06 -12.89
C ILE A 821 -134.82 -125.67 -13.06
N GLU A 822 -134.29 -124.80 -12.18
CA GLU A 822 -132.86 -124.46 -12.14
C GLU A 822 -132.00 -125.68 -11.77
N MET A 823 -132.42 -126.50 -10.80
CA MET A 823 -131.70 -127.74 -10.46
C MET A 823 -131.65 -128.76 -11.61
N GLU A 824 -132.71 -128.85 -12.43
CA GLU A 824 -132.68 -129.66 -13.65
C GLU A 824 -131.67 -129.12 -14.68
N GLN A 825 -131.41 -127.81 -14.71
CA GLN A 825 -130.39 -127.18 -15.57
C GLN A 825 -128.97 -127.30 -15.01
N GLU A 826 -128.76 -127.17 -13.70
CA GLU A 826 -127.44 -127.37 -13.06
C GLU A 826 -126.93 -128.79 -13.24
N SER A 827 -127.83 -129.79 -13.24
CA SER A 827 -127.49 -131.18 -13.57
C SER A 827 -126.96 -131.35 -15.01
N ILE A 828 -127.34 -130.48 -15.94
CA ILE A 828 -126.86 -130.48 -17.33
C ILE A 828 -125.53 -129.71 -17.42
N LEU A 829 -125.42 -128.55 -16.76
CA LEU A 829 -124.20 -127.73 -16.76
C LEU A 829 -123.01 -128.42 -16.10
N THR A 830 -123.25 -129.22 -15.05
CA THR A 830 -122.20 -130.02 -14.39
C THR A 830 -121.51 -131.00 -15.34
N MET A 831 -122.22 -131.47 -16.38
CA MET A 831 -121.69 -132.36 -17.42
C MET A 831 -120.73 -131.63 -18.40
N ILE A 832 -120.91 -130.32 -18.56
CA ILE A 832 -120.10 -129.47 -19.47
C ILE A 832 -118.84 -128.97 -18.76
N GLY A 833 -118.91 -128.70 -17.45
CA GLY A 833 -117.77 -128.22 -16.66
C GLY A 833 -116.52 -129.12 -16.78
N SER A 834 -116.72 -130.44 -16.74
CA SER A 834 -115.64 -131.44 -16.87
C SER A 834 -114.91 -131.44 -18.22
N GLU A 835 -115.44 -130.81 -19.27
CA GLU A 835 -114.73 -130.63 -20.54
C GLU A 835 -113.84 -129.37 -20.55
N ILE A 836 -114.15 -128.37 -19.70
CA ILE A 836 -113.48 -127.06 -19.70
C ILE A 836 -112.23 -127.06 -18.80
N ASP A 837 -112.23 -127.82 -17.70
CA ASP A 837 -111.05 -127.97 -16.82
C ASP A 837 -109.81 -128.48 -17.59
N ALA A 838 -110.01 -129.28 -18.65
CA ALA A 838 -108.95 -129.76 -19.54
C ALA A 838 -108.26 -128.65 -20.36
N ALA A 839 -108.87 -127.46 -20.49
CA ALA A 839 -108.32 -126.35 -21.26
C ALA A 839 -107.50 -125.35 -20.41
N CYS A 840 -107.72 -125.30 -19.09
CA CYS A 840 -107.23 -124.22 -18.24
C CYS A 840 -105.83 -124.43 -17.61
N GLU A 841 -105.24 -125.63 -17.66
CA GLU A 841 -103.83 -125.82 -17.24
C GLU A 841 -102.84 -124.96 -18.05
N ILE A 842 -103.18 -124.68 -19.32
CA ILE A 842 -102.23 -124.23 -20.35
C ILE A 842 -101.65 -122.82 -20.12
N LEU A 843 -102.37 -121.92 -19.42
CA LEU A 843 -102.09 -120.48 -19.44
C LEU A 843 -101.62 -119.87 -18.11
N SER A 844 -101.23 -120.70 -17.14
CA SER A 844 -100.71 -120.27 -15.82
C SER A 844 -99.24 -119.78 -15.83
N ARG A 845 -98.76 -119.23 -16.96
CA ARG A 845 -97.40 -118.68 -17.13
C ARG A 845 -97.35 -117.47 -18.07
N ASP A 846 -97.33 -116.27 -17.50
CA ASP A 846 -96.17 -115.38 -17.64
C ASP A 846 -96.08 -114.44 -16.43
N SER A 847 -94.87 -114.13 -15.98
CA SER A 847 -94.62 -113.36 -14.75
C SER A 847 -93.38 -112.45 -14.82
N VAL A 848 -92.90 -112.11 -16.03
CA VAL A 848 -91.80 -111.16 -16.21
C VAL A 848 -92.08 -110.16 -17.34
N GLU A 849 -92.64 -108.98 -17.02
CA GLU A 849 -92.25 -107.75 -17.75
C GLU A 849 -92.64 -106.42 -17.08
N LYS A 850 -91.99 -105.34 -17.54
CA LYS A 850 -92.37 -103.92 -17.37
C LYS A 850 -92.10 -103.24 -16.02
N PHE A 851 -90.96 -103.55 -15.42
CA PHE A 851 -90.07 -102.50 -14.91
C PHE A 851 -89.42 -101.73 -16.11
N LYS A 852 -90.23 -101.04 -16.94
CA LYS A 852 -89.80 -100.34 -18.17
C LYS A 852 -90.87 -99.35 -18.68
N ALA A 853 -90.72 -98.05 -18.40
CA ALA A 853 -91.46 -96.97 -19.07
C ALA A 853 -90.79 -95.59 -18.87
N ILE A 854 -89.80 -95.26 -19.72
CA ILE A 854 -89.34 -93.89 -19.98
C ILE A 854 -89.60 -93.63 -21.46
N SER A 855 -90.11 -92.45 -21.85
CA SER A 855 -89.78 -91.67 -23.10
C SER A 855 -90.92 -90.76 -23.61
N LEU A 856 -90.54 -89.79 -24.47
CA LEU A 856 -91.34 -88.87 -25.33
C LEU A 856 -91.81 -87.56 -24.64
N THR A 857 -91.09 -86.43 -24.61
CA THR A 857 -90.44 -85.53 -25.64
C THR A 857 -91.42 -84.68 -26.49
N PRO A 858 -91.01 -83.51 -27.05
CA PRO A 858 -89.76 -82.71 -26.92
C PRO A 858 -90.01 -81.31 -26.27
N GLY A 859 -89.07 -80.39 -26.03
CA GLY A 859 -87.60 -80.25 -26.18
C GLY A 859 -87.19 -78.90 -25.53
N LEU A 860 -85.94 -78.45 -25.37
CA LEU A 860 -84.60 -78.88 -25.80
C LEU A 860 -83.66 -78.96 -24.58
N HIS A 861 -82.68 -79.87 -24.58
CA HIS A 861 -81.77 -80.07 -23.46
C HIS A 861 -80.54 -79.15 -23.47
N ASN A 862 -80.18 -78.62 -22.29
CA ASN A 862 -78.79 -78.37 -21.95
C ASN A 862 -78.16 -79.71 -21.54
N ASP A 863 -77.29 -80.28 -22.38
CA ASP A 863 -76.47 -81.43 -21.99
C ASP A 863 -75.32 -80.98 -21.07
N PRO A 864 -75.22 -81.50 -19.83
CA PRO A 864 -74.11 -81.20 -18.92
C PRO A 864 -72.74 -81.54 -19.50
N HIS A 865 -72.63 -82.58 -20.33
CA HIS A 865 -71.36 -82.98 -20.95
C HIS A 865 -70.96 -82.04 -22.07
N ARG A 866 -71.91 -81.58 -22.91
CA ARG A 866 -71.68 -80.52 -23.91
C ARG A 866 -71.32 -79.18 -23.26
N TRP A 867 -71.95 -78.81 -22.15
CA TRP A 867 -71.57 -77.59 -21.40
C TRP A 867 -70.19 -77.72 -20.74
N LEU A 868 -69.86 -78.88 -20.15
CA LEU A 868 -68.49 -79.16 -19.69
C LEU A 868 -67.49 -79.16 -20.86
N ALA A 869 -67.86 -79.64 -22.05
CA ALA A 869 -66.99 -79.66 -23.21
C ALA A 869 -66.72 -78.25 -23.77
N GLU A 870 -67.75 -77.40 -23.87
CA GLU A 870 -67.57 -76.00 -24.30
C GLU A 870 -66.82 -75.16 -23.26
N THR A 871 -67.09 -75.33 -21.97
CA THR A 871 -66.32 -74.62 -20.91
C THR A 871 -64.88 -75.14 -20.84
N LYS A 872 -64.65 -76.46 -20.94
CA LYS A 872 -63.30 -77.05 -21.02
C LYS A 872 -62.52 -76.57 -22.25
N THR A 873 -63.14 -76.50 -23.43
CA THR A 873 -62.46 -76.01 -24.65
C THR A 873 -62.22 -74.51 -24.62
N LYS A 874 -63.16 -73.69 -24.11
CA LYS A 874 -62.92 -72.24 -23.90
C LYS A 874 -61.84 -71.99 -22.84
N LEU A 875 -61.80 -72.77 -21.75
CA LEU A 875 -60.73 -72.70 -20.75
C LEU A 875 -59.40 -73.19 -21.30
N GLN A 876 -59.34 -74.26 -22.09
CA GLN A 876 -58.12 -74.67 -22.79
C GLN A 876 -57.65 -73.58 -23.76
N TRP A 877 -58.54 -72.96 -24.53
CA TRP A 877 -58.16 -71.90 -25.45
C TRP A 877 -57.64 -70.65 -24.71
N MET A 878 -58.28 -70.25 -23.60
CA MET A 878 -57.75 -69.18 -22.75
C MET A 878 -56.41 -69.54 -22.10
N CYS A 879 -56.22 -70.78 -21.63
CA CYS A 879 -54.95 -71.25 -21.10
C CYS A 879 -53.83 -71.22 -22.15
N GLU A 880 -54.10 -71.66 -23.37
CA GLU A 880 -53.15 -71.66 -24.48
C GLU A 880 -52.86 -70.23 -24.99
N GLU A 881 -53.85 -69.34 -25.09
CA GLU A 881 -53.68 -67.93 -25.46
C GLU A 881 -52.94 -67.13 -24.35
N VAL A 882 -53.17 -67.45 -23.07
CA VAL A 882 -52.37 -66.94 -21.95
C VAL A 882 -50.94 -67.46 -22.01
N LYS A 883 -50.72 -68.76 -22.24
CA LYS A 883 -49.37 -69.33 -22.43
C LYS A 883 -48.65 -68.69 -23.63
N GLU A 884 -49.35 -68.41 -24.73
CA GLU A 884 -48.75 -67.75 -25.91
C GLU A 884 -48.40 -66.28 -25.63
N ARG A 885 -49.26 -65.51 -24.96
CA ARG A 885 -48.89 -64.15 -24.49
C ARG A 885 -47.73 -64.20 -23.51
N GLU A 886 -47.77 -65.09 -22.52
CA GLU A 886 -46.72 -65.26 -21.52
C GLU A 886 -45.39 -65.70 -22.18
N ASN A 887 -45.43 -66.53 -23.22
CA ASN A 887 -44.24 -66.94 -23.98
C ASN A 887 -43.71 -65.84 -24.91
N LYS A 888 -44.59 -65.03 -25.53
CA LYS A 888 -44.20 -63.82 -26.26
C LYS A 888 -43.58 -62.79 -25.31
N GLU A 889 -44.17 -62.58 -24.14
CA GLU A 889 -43.65 -61.69 -23.12
C GLU A 889 -42.31 -62.21 -22.56
N ARG A 890 -42.17 -63.50 -22.25
CA ARG A 890 -40.89 -64.11 -21.86
C ARG A 890 -39.80 -63.93 -22.92
N LYS A 891 -40.15 -63.98 -24.22
CA LYS A 891 -39.21 -63.71 -25.33
C LYS A 891 -38.78 -62.24 -25.36
N LEU A 892 -39.74 -61.30 -25.29
CA LEU A 892 -39.47 -59.86 -25.25
C LEU A 892 -38.68 -59.44 -24.00
N ARG A 893 -39.06 -59.94 -22.81
CA ARG A 893 -38.33 -59.74 -21.55
C ARG A 893 -36.89 -60.26 -21.65
N ARG A 894 -36.64 -61.41 -22.30
CA ARG A 894 -35.28 -61.92 -22.56
C ARG A 894 -34.49 -61.02 -23.51
N GLN A 895 -35.08 -60.55 -24.61
CA GLN A 895 -34.43 -59.63 -25.55
C GLN A 895 -34.11 -58.28 -24.88
N LEU A 896 -34.99 -57.77 -24.02
CA LEU A 896 -34.78 -56.54 -23.25
C LEU A 896 -33.76 -56.73 -22.13
N LEU A 897 -33.64 -57.94 -21.55
CA LEU A 897 -32.53 -58.29 -20.65
C LEU A 897 -31.20 -58.27 -21.41
N GLN A 898 -31.12 -58.95 -22.55
CA GLN A 898 -29.91 -59.04 -23.37
C GLN A 898 -29.44 -57.68 -23.88
N SER A 899 -30.33 -56.81 -24.35
CA SER A 899 -29.94 -55.46 -24.77
C SER A 899 -29.50 -54.59 -23.58
N ARG A 900 -30.13 -54.75 -22.40
CA ARG A 900 -29.69 -54.10 -21.15
C ARG A 900 -28.35 -54.63 -20.65
N GLU A 901 -28.03 -55.91 -20.88
CA GLU A 901 -26.75 -56.54 -20.57
C GLU A 901 -25.65 -56.09 -21.54
N GLN A 902 -25.94 -56.03 -22.84
CA GLN A 902 -25.05 -55.44 -23.85
C GLN A 902 -24.73 -53.96 -23.54
N LEU A 903 -25.74 -53.17 -23.17
CA LEU A 903 -25.55 -51.78 -22.73
C LEU A 903 -24.69 -51.70 -21.46
N LYS A 904 -24.93 -52.56 -20.44
CA LYS A 904 -24.06 -52.65 -19.25
C LYS A 904 -22.61 -52.98 -19.62
N HIS A 905 -22.37 -53.95 -20.51
CA HIS A 905 -21.03 -54.31 -20.96
C HIS A 905 -20.35 -53.17 -21.72
N LEU A 906 -21.07 -52.43 -22.56
CA LEU A 906 -20.55 -51.24 -23.24
C LEU A 906 -20.24 -50.10 -22.26
N THR A 907 -21.11 -49.83 -21.28
CA THR A 907 -20.86 -48.86 -20.21
C THR A 907 -19.61 -49.25 -19.42
N LEU A 908 -19.50 -50.50 -18.95
CA LEU A 908 -18.35 -51.00 -18.21
C LEU A 908 -17.06 -50.96 -19.04
N SER A 909 -17.10 -51.31 -20.33
CA SER A 909 -15.94 -51.15 -21.23
C SER A 909 -15.47 -49.71 -21.27
N LYS A 910 -16.40 -48.75 -21.44
CA LYS A 910 -16.08 -47.32 -21.48
C LYS A 910 -15.67 -46.76 -20.11
N GLU A 911 -16.16 -47.33 -19.01
CA GLU A 911 -15.71 -47.06 -17.64
C GLU A 911 -14.23 -47.47 -17.47
N CYS A 912 -13.88 -48.69 -17.89
CA CYS A 912 -12.50 -49.23 -17.85
C CYS A 912 -11.54 -48.50 -18.80
N GLU A 913 -11.99 -48.15 -20.01
CA GLU A 913 -11.23 -47.28 -20.93
C GLU A 913 -10.95 -45.92 -20.28
N ARG A 914 -11.98 -45.28 -19.69
CA ARG A 914 -11.82 -43.99 -18.99
C ARG A 914 -10.89 -44.10 -17.77
N GLN A 915 -10.98 -45.19 -17.01
CA GLN A 915 -10.10 -45.48 -15.86
C GLN A 915 -8.64 -45.67 -16.30
N SER A 916 -8.38 -46.45 -17.34
CA SER A 916 -7.01 -46.65 -17.84
C SER A 916 -6.40 -45.39 -18.45
N LEU A 917 -7.20 -44.52 -19.09
CA LEU A 917 -6.76 -43.18 -19.49
C LEU A 917 -6.45 -42.28 -18.28
N PHE A 918 -7.29 -42.28 -17.23
CA PHE A 918 -6.98 -41.55 -15.99
C PHE A 918 -5.72 -42.09 -15.29
N GLU A 919 -5.44 -43.38 -15.35
CA GLU A 919 -4.18 -43.94 -14.86
C GLU A 919 -2.97 -43.49 -15.69
N GLN A 920 -3.10 -43.40 -17.02
CA GLN A 920 -2.03 -42.90 -17.88
C GLN A 920 -1.74 -41.42 -17.61
N ILE A 921 -2.79 -40.60 -17.44
CA ILE A 921 -2.67 -39.19 -17.05
C ILE A 921 -1.97 -39.08 -15.68
N LYS A 922 -2.40 -39.83 -14.66
CA LYS A 922 -1.75 -39.84 -13.33
C LYS A 922 -0.28 -40.26 -13.38
N LYS A 923 0.07 -41.22 -14.23
CA LYS A 923 1.48 -41.63 -14.43
C LYS A 923 2.30 -40.52 -15.11
N GLN A 924 1.71 -39.76 -16.03
CA GLN A 924 2.35 -38.58 -16.64
C GLN A 924 2.47 -37.41 -15.63
N GLU A 925 1.46 -37.18 -14.81
CA GLU A 925 1.48 -36.19 -13.71
C GLU A 925 2.59 -36.53 -12.70
N GLN A 926 2.71 -37.78 -12.28
CA GLN A 926 3.77 -38.25 -11.37
C GLN A 926 5.19 -38.05 -11.94
N VAL A 927 5.42 -38.39 -13.22
CA VAL A 927 6.71 -38.16 -13.88
C VAL A 927 7.00 -36.66 -14.05
N LEU A 928 5.98 -35.84 -14.33
CA LEU A 928 6.14 -34.38 -14.36
C LEU A 928 6.44 -33.79 -12.98
N GLU A 929 5.83 -34.31 -11.91
CA GLU A 929 6.19 -33.92 -10.55
C GLU A 929 7.62 -34.34 -10.19
N GLU A 930 8.07 -35.53 -10.63
CA GLU A 930 9.43 -36.03 -10.42
C GLU A 930 10.46 -35.12 -11.09
N VAL A 931 10.27 -34.81 -12.38
CA VAL A 931 11.12 -33.85 -13.10
C VAL A 931 11.07 -32.46 -12.45
N ASN A 932 9.92 -32.02 -11.93
CA ASN A 932 9.80 -30.75 -11.20
C ASN A 932 10.36 -30.81 -9.76
N ARG A 933 10.55 -31.99 -9.15
CA ARG A 933 11.31 -32.20 -7.91
C ARG A 933 12.80 -32.14 -8.22
N GLU A 934 13.29 -32.97 -9.15
CA GLU A 934 14.69 -32.97 -9.60
C GLU A 934 15.19 -31.59 -10.03
N LYS A 935 14.37 -30.83 -10.77
CA LYS A 935 14.72 -29.45 -11.17
C LYS A 935 14.87 -28.50 -9.98
N ARG A 936 14.07 -28.65 -8.91
CA ARG A 936 14.21 -27.85 -7.69
C ARG A 936 15.43 -28.28 -6.89
N ASP A 937 15.62 -29.57 -6.70
CA ASP A 937 16.82 -30.15 -6.08
C ASP A 937 18.11 -29.69 -6.76
N LEU A 938 18.13 -29.63 -8.10
CA LEU A 938 19.27 -29.14 -8.87
C LEU A 938 19.50 -27.64 -8.69
N LEU A 939 18.43 -26.82 -8.68
CA LEU A 939 18.53 -25.38 -8.43
C LEU A 939 18.99 -25.07 -6.99
N GLU A 940 18.54 -25.83 -6.00
CA GLU A 940 19.01 -25.70 -4.62
C GLU A 940 20.47 -26.14 -4.49
N ARG A 941 20.90 -27.20 -5.21
CA ARG A 941 22.31 -27.62 -5.29
C ARG A 941 23.20 -26.63 -6.04
N THR A 942 22.69 -25.83 -6.98
CA THR A 942 23.46 -24.71 -7.56
C THR A 942 23.52 -23.54 -6.60
N PHE A 943 22.41 -23.16 -5.96
CA PHE A 943 22.37 -22.06 -5.00
C PHE A 943 23.32 -22.30 -3.82
N ARG A 944 23.29 -23.49 -3.20
CA ARG A 944 24.24 -23.84 -2.12
C ARG A 944 25.71 -23.81 -2.55
N ARG A 945 26.01 -24.12 -3.83
CA ARG A 945 27.38 -23.98 -4.38
C ARG A 945 27.76 -22.53 -4.64
N GLU A 946 26.79 -21.68 -4.96
CA GLU A 946 26.98 -20.25 -5.11
C GLU A 946 27.25 -19.62 -3.73
N GLU A 947 26.48 -19.99 -2.69
CA GLU A 947 26.76 -19.65 -1.28
C GLU A 947 28.14 -20.15 -0.82
N GLU A 948 28.49 -21.42 -1.08
CA GLU A 948 29.82 -21.97 -0.79
C GLU A 948 30.94 -21.19 -1.51
N MET A 949 30.72 -20.79 -2.76
CA MET A 949 31.66 -19.99 -3.55
C MET A 949 31.77 -18.54 -3.09
N GLU A 950 30.69 -17.93 -2.59
CA GLU A 950 30.71 -16.59 -1.98
C GLU A 950 31.47 -16.63 -0.64
N VAL A 951 31.19 -17.59 0.24
CA VAL A 951 31.93 -17.80 1.50
C VAL A 951 33.42 -18.09 1.24
N LEU A 952 33.75 -18.84 0.19
CA LEU A 952 35.15 -19.03 -0.23
C LEU A 952 35.78 -17.75 -0.77
N GLN A 953 35.05 -16.90 -1.50
CA GLN A 953 35.54 -15.60 -1.97
C GLN A 953 35.75 -14.62 -0.81
N GLU A 954 34.82 -14.52 0.14
CA GLU A 954 35.02 -13.75 1.38
C GLU A 954 36.22 -14.28 2.17
N ARG A 955 36.40 -15.60 2.25
CA ARG A 955 37.56 -16.19 2.91
C ARG A 955 38.87 -15.83 2.20
N ILE A 956 38.91 -15.86 0.87
CA ILE A 956 40.07 -15.42 0.07
C ILE A 956 40.34 -13.93 0.32
N MET A 957 39.33 -13.06 0.23
CA MET A 957 39.50 -11.62 0.51
C MET A 957 40.02 -11.37 1.94
N SER A 958 39.52 -12.11 2.95
CA SER A 958 40.01 -12.01 4.33
C SER A 958 41.48 -12.45 4.48
N LEU A 959 41.93 -13.42 3.67
CA LEU A 959 43.32 -13.87 3.62
C LEU A 959 44.21 -12.90 2.83
N GLU A 960 43.71 -12.29 1.75
CA GLU A 960 44.42 -11.26 0.99
C GLU A 960 44.61 -9.98 1.81
N THR A 961 43.59 -9.53 2.55
CA THR A 961 43.73 -8.40 3.48
C THR A 961 44.65 -8.75 4.65
N SER A 962 44.54 -9.96 5.23
CA SER A 962 45.41 -10.39 6.33
C SER A 962 46.87 -10.54 5.89
N THR A 963 47.14 -11.06 4.69
CA THR A 963 48.50 -11.16 4.15
C THR A 963 49.07 -9.81 3.73
N ARG A 964 48.26 -8.88 3.22
CA ARG A 964 48.68 -7.48 3.01
C ARG A 964 49.02 -6.81 4.33
N VAL A 965 48.16 -6.87 5.34
CA VAL A 965 48.46 -6.32 6.68
C VAL A 965 49.69 -6.97 7.33
N ALA A 966 49.96 -8.25 7.06
CA ALA A 966 51.18 -8.92 7.50
C ALA A 966 52.45 -8.47 6.74
N LEU A 967 52.34 -8.14 5.44
CA LEU A 967 53.41 -7.52 4.66
C LEU A 967 53.67 -6.08 5.14
N ASP A 968 52.62 -5.29 5.33
CA ASP A 968 52.70 -3.93 5.90
C ASP A 968 53.34 -3.96 7.31
N HIS A 969 53.03 -4.99 8.11
CA HIS A 969 53.72 -5.23 9.39
C HIS A 969 55.21 -5.57 9.22
N LEU A 970 55.57 -6.40 8.23
CA LEU A 970 56.97 -6.75 7.94
C LEU A 970 57.79 -5.53 7.48
N GLU A 971 57.19 -4.63 6.68
CA GLU A 971 57.80 -3.34 6.32
C GLU A 971 57.92 -2.38 7.53
N SER A 972 57.01 -2.49 8.50
CA SER A 972 56.99 -1.62 9.70
C SER A 972 57.99 -1.99 10.81
N VAL A 973 58.66 -3.16 10.75
CA VAL A 973 59.58 -3.64 11.80
C VAL A 973 61.04 -3.30 11.43
N PRO A 974 61.70 -2.33 12.10
CA PRO A 974 63.05 -1.90 11.70
C PRO A 974 64.13 -2.97 11.90
N GLU A 975 63.95 -3.87 12.86
CA GLU A 975 64.95 -4.87 13.28
C GLU A 975 65.21 -5.99 12.25
N LYS A 976 64.59 -5.93 11.07
CA LYS A 976 64.93 -6.80 9.92
C LYS A 976 65.51 -6.05 8.71
N LEU A 977 65.62 -4.72 8.75
CA LEU A 977 66.35 -3.96 7.73
C LEU A 977 67.88 -4.11 7.87
N SER A 978 68.37 -4.48 9.06
CA SER A 978 69.77 -4.88 9.31
C SER A 978 70.22 -6.02 8.40
N LEU A 979 69.39 -7.07 8.24
CA LEU A 979 69.62 -8.20 7.34
C LEU A 979 69.53 -7.83 5.84
N LEU A 980 69.25 -6.56 5.52
CA LEU A 980 69.33 -5.98 4.18
C LEU A 980 70.49 -4.98 4.03
N GLU A 981 71.13 -4.56 5.13
CA GLU A 981 72.40 -3.83 5.07
C GLU A 981 73.60 -4.76 4.80
N ASP A 982 73.52 -6.04 5.19
CA ASP A 982 74.50 -7.07 4.85
C ASP A 982 74.64 -7.32 3.32
N PHE A 983 73.65 -6.89 2.51
CA PHE A 983 73.73 -6.91 1.05
C PHE A 983 74.46 -5.68 0.45
N LYS A 984 75.07 -4.81 1.27
CA LYS A 984 75.92 -3.69 0.80
C LYS A 984 77.36 -4.11 0.47
N GLU A 985 77.75 -5.37 0.65
CA GLU A 985 79.07 -5.90 0.26
C GLU A 985 79.22 -6.11 -1.27
N PHE A 986 79.01 -5.06 -2.06
CA PHE A 986 79.48 -4.95 -3.45
C PHE A 986 80.41 -3.72 -3.63
N GLY A 987 81.25 -3.47 -2.63
CA GLY A 987 82.24 -2.38 -2.62
C GLY A 987 83.23 -2.39 -3.79
N GLU A 988 83.43 -3.55 -4.42
CA GLU A 988 84.22 -3.70 -5.66
C GLU A 988 83.70 -2.82 -6.81
N SER A 989 82.37 -2.55 -6.86
CA SER A 989 81.76 -1.63 -7.83
C SER A 989 82.06 -0.15 -7.56
N HIS A 990 82.41 0.21 -6.32
CA HIS A 990 82.78 1.58 -5.96
C HIS A 990 84.25 1.84 -6.28
N HIS A 991 85.14 0.90 -5.95
CA HIS A 991 86.57 1.06 -6.21
C HIS A 991 86.92 1.12 -7.71
N GLN A 992 86.21 0.35 -8.56
CA GLN A 992 86.33 0.53 -10.02
C GLN A 992 85.79 1.88 -10.51
N ARG A 993 84.82 2.48 -9.81
CA ARG A 993 84.26 3.79 -10.14
C ARG A 993 85.27 4.90 -9.86
N GLU A 994 85.90 4.86 -8.69
CA GLU A 994 86.99 5.77 -8.29
C GLU A 994 88.17 5.70 -9.27
N ILE A 995 88.59 4.50 -9.68
CA ILE A 995 89.68 4.31 -10.67
C ILE A 995 89.29 4.84 -12.06
N ILE A 996 88.01 4.87 -12.41
CA ILE A 996 87.51 5.48 -13.65
C ILE A 996 87.43 7.01 -13.51
N GLU A 997 86.96 7.53 -12.37
CA GLU A 997 86.89 8.97 -12.09
C GLU A 997 88.28 9.61 -12.01
N GLU A 998 89.28 8.95 -11.41
CA GLU A 998 90.69 9.36 -11.44
C GLU A 998 91.30 9.42 -12.85
N ARG A 999 90.80 8.62 -13.79
CA ARG A 999 91.19 8.69 -15.20
C ARG A 999 90.42 9.81 -15.91
N TYR A 1000 89.16 10.01 -15.54
CA TYR A 1000 88.30 11.05 -16.11
C TYR A 1000 88.77 12.46 -15.72
N THR A 1001 89.26 12.67 -14.50
CA THR A 1001 89.88 13.95 -14.08
C THR A 1001 91.15 14.24 -14.87
N LYS A 1002 92.07 13.28 -15.00
CA LYS A 1002 93.30 13.42 -15.80
C LYS A 1002 93.00 13.70 -17.28
N TYR A 1003 91.99 13.06 -17.87
CA TYR A 1003 91.51 13.40 -19.21
C TYR A 1003 90.86 14.80 -19.29
N LYS A 1004 90.14 15.24 -18.25
CA LYS A 1004 89.53 16.57 -18.17
C LYS A 1004 90.57 17.69 -18.11
N GLU A 1005 91.69 17.48 -17.41
CA GLU A 1005 92.84 18.40 -17.37
C GLU A 1005 93.55 18.51 -18.74
N ILE A 1006 93.72 17.37 -19.44
CA ILE A 1006 94.29 17.33 -20.79
C ILE A 1006 93.37 18.01 -21.81
N VAL A 1007 92.05 17.83 -21.71
CA VAL A 1007 91.08 18.53 -22.57
C VAL A 1007 91.08 20.04 -22.28
N GLY A 1008 91.12 20.45 -21.00
CA GLY A 1008 91.17 21.87 -20.62
C GLY A 1008 92.43 22.58 -21.13
N SER A 1009 93.60 21.94 -21.04
CA SER A 1009 94.86 22.51 -21.55
C SER A 1009 94.91 22.59 -23.09
N LEU A 1010 94.26 21.66 -23.80
CA LEU A 1010 94.05 21.77 -25.26
C LEU A 1010 93.06 22.89 -25.64
N GLN A 1011 92.03 23.15 -24.83
CA GLN A 1011 91.14 24.30 -25.04
C GLN A 1011 91.89 25.63 -24.82
N GLN A 1012 92.78 25.72 -23.84
CA GLN A 1012 93.61 26.91 -23.61
C GLN A 1012 94.51 27.23 -24.82
N GLN A 1013 95.19 26.22 -25.37
CA GLN A 1013 96.04 26.40 -26.57
C GLN A 1013 95.23 26.78 -27.82
N LEU A 1014 93.97 26.36 -27.91
CA LEU A 1014 93.06 26.79 -28.99
C LEU A 1014 92.73 28.29 -28.89
N GLU A 1015 92.54 28.83 -27.68
CA GLU A 1015 92.37 30.29 -27.47
C GLU A 1015 93.66 31.08 -27.74
N ASP A 1016 94.83 30.57 -27.36
CA ASP A 1016 96.11 31.21 -27.70
C ASP A 1016 96.36 31.23 -29.22
N SER A 1017 95.90 30.20 -29.94
CA SER A 1017 95.96 30.17 -31.42
C SER A 1017 95.09 31.27 -32.05
N LYS A 1018 93.89 31.52 -31.51
CA LYS A 1018 93.04 32.66 -31.90
C LYS A 1018 93.74 34.00 -31.63
N HIS A 1019 94.45 34.12 -30.51
CA HIS A 1019 95.21 35.34 -30.17
C HIS A 1019 96.40 35.59 -31.11
N ARG A 1020 97.07 34.55 -31.62
CA ARG A 1020 98.12 34.74 -32.65
C ARG A 1020 97.55 35.08 -34.03
N ILE A 1021 96.37 34.56 -34.37
CA ILE A 1021 95.65 34.92 -35.61
C ILE A 1021 95.15 36.39 -35.57
N LYS A 1022 94.93 36.99 -34.40
CA LYS A 1022 94.69 38.44 -34.28
C LYS A 1022 95.91 39.28 -34.69
N ASN A 1023 97.13 38.81 -34.46
CA ASN A 1023 98.35 39.61 -34.66
C ASN A 1023 98.89 39.53 -36.11
N PHE A 1024 98.72 38.41 -36.81
CA PHE A 1024 99.01 38.31 -38.25
C PHE A 1024 97.85 38.81 -39.15
N LYS A 1025 97.19 39.89 -38.70
CA LYS A 1025 96.52 40.87 -39.58
C LYS A 1025 97.05 42.30 -39.36
N HIS A 1026 98.30 42.40 -38.88
CA HIS A 1026 99.14 43.60 -38.97
C HIS A 1026 100.48 43.36 -39.68
N LEU A 1027 100.56 42.25 -40.41
CA LEU A 1027 101.18 42.13 -41.74
C LEU A 1027 100.11 41.56 -42.69
#